data_AF-A0A5C4RC78-F1
#
_entry.id   AF-A0A5C4RC78-F1
#
_cell.length_a   1.000
_cell.length_b   1.000
_cell.length_c   1.000
_cell.angle_alpha   90.00
_cell.angle_beta   90.00
_cell.angle_gamma   90.00
#
_symmetry.space_group_name_H-M   'P 1'
#
loop_
_entity.id
_entity.type
_entity.pdbx_description
1 polymer ?
#
loop_
_entity_poly.entity_id
_entity_poly.type
_entity_poly.pdbx_seq_one_letter_code
_entity_poly.pdbx_strand_id
1 'polypeptide(L)'
;MEKKYTVTYKVAPMGAKYVYQADKNEHKAGDIHKSSGGHMWYVINDGNGNERSVGFESRDGVLVGAGNITPHDNAAYQETTYEVTIALTEKQYNALSGFSDNPKSGGFNPDTYWVNSNSCVDFVYYSLQSIGYNRKNFLGKIFEGNVVPNTNRAMLKAMLTSNGAQIIRDDLMRNGDHYEKRVVPWSTPEWLKPVGTEGTLPNPPKSLINIDINSSPQPQKHIQGENKAQQDVANGFIQNSATHKISALGDILNKTDFTSTQMASLATGGIRPGEMQLDPNVRPNTYLSEFYKPFYQPGDTSKLDFGLRNAVTLNGLSAMTTFNTYVDPLLLDLSGNGAHMTDIRDGVLFDMDNSGTLKRSGWADRNTGILVIDDGSGQIKNASQMFSEYYGGKAGINGAAGEKKFKDGFGALASEDANKDGVIDERDPIWNQLRVWVDGTHDAKVDAGELKTLAELGITQINVRASNKTEVRDGNKVVASGAFTINGKTQEVLAVDFLGDPVSNTLNTEGAGTRVTSTHNDITTTAYASQSETDETLDAGQLGVSNLYGGSGNDTLIAAKTGSWLVGGAGSNTYVGGAGDDVFVISASDDTKNIHGNGGHDTAIIVGNQGVALDMDRAGLTIAQGGSGNDTIISGGANGVFIKGGSGNSTLMGGMGNDVLVGGSGHNTIIGGTGKSVIYAGPQGDTIYASKGGSIIHAGGGDDKILGGLGDDVIEVGHGNATIDGDGGINIVSLHGNHGDYR
;
A
#
# COMPACT_ATOMS: atom_id res chain seq x y z
N MET A 1 2.06 53.93 -19.81
CA MET A 1 2.73 52.77 -19.20
C MET A 1 1.68 52.07 -18.37
N GLU A 2 1.46 50.76 -18.56
CA GLU A 2 0.59 49.99 -17.66
C GLU A 2 1.13 50.09 -16.24
N LYS A 3 0.27 50.47 -15.30
CA LYS A 3 0.60 50.44 -13.88
C LYS A 3 0.84 49.00 -13.47
N LYS A 4 2.01 48.72 -12.90
CA LYS A 4 2.38 47.39 -12.42
C LYS A 4 2.11 47.30 -10.92
N TYR A 5 0.88 46.95 -10.56
CA TYR A 5 0.52 46.72 -9.17
C TYR A 5 1.20 45.45 -8.66
N THR A 6 1.79 45.50 -7.47
CA THR A 6 2.43 44.33 -6.84
C THR A 6 2.16 44.30 -5.34
N VAL A 7 2.23 43.10 -4.77
CA VAL A 7 2.37 42.91 -3.32
C VAL A 7 3.61 42.08 -3.04
N THR A 8 4.36 42.46 -2.02
CA THR A 8 5.55 41.75 -1.56
C THR A 8 5.34 41.30 -0.13
N TYR A 9 5.30 39.98 0.07
CA TYR A 9 5.16 39.35 1.39
C TYR A 9 6.53 39.10 2.00
N LYS A 10 6.71 39.46 3.28
CA LYS A 10 7.99 39.43 3.98
C LYS A 10 7.91 38.70 5.32
N VAL A 11 9.01 38.03 5.67
CA VAL A 11 9.19 37.33 6.95
C VAL A 11 10.50 37.77 7.59
N ALA A 12 10.44 38.22 8.84
CA ALA A 12 11.60 38.46 9.69
C ALA A 12 11.81 37.29 10.67
N PRO A 13 13.06 36.89 10.92
CA PRO A 13 13.37 35.78 11.82
C PRO A 13 13.15 36.12 13.28
N MET A 14 13.06 35.08 14.11
CA MET A 14 13.19 35.23 15.56
C MET A 14 14.55 35.86 15.89
N GLY A 15 14.55 36.85 16.77
CA GLY A 15 15.72 37.65 17.14
C GLY A 15 15.98 38.86 16.24
N ALA A 16 15.20 39.05 15.17
CA ALA A 16 15.34 40.21 14.27
C ALA A 16 15.23 41.52 15.05
N LYS A 17 16.12 42.47 14.73
CA LYS A 17 16.10 43.80 15.33
C LYS A 17 14.94 44.61 14.74
N TYR A 18 14.11 45.12 15.63
CA TYR A 18 12.99 46.00 15.35
C TYR A 18 13.21 47.35 16.04
N VAL A 19 13.05 48.44 15.29
CA VAL A 19 13.11 49.81 15.81
C VAL A 19 11.68 50.30 16.06
N TYR A 20 11.35 50.67 17.30
CA TYR A 20 10.03 51.21 17.61
C TYR A 20 9.76 52.49 16.82
N GLN A 21 8.70 52.50 16.03
CA GLN A 21 8.32 53.65 15.19
C GLN A 21 7.48 54.69 15.96
N ALA A 22 6.99 54.34 17.15
CA ALA A 22 6.24 55.20 18.05
C ALA A 22 6.47 54.75 19.51
N ASP A 23 6.19 55.63 20.47
CA ASP A 23 6.24 55.30 21.89
C ASP A 23 5.26 54.17 22.24
N LYS A 24 5.73 53.16 22.97
CA LYS A 24 4.96 51.97 23.34
C LYS A 24 5.34 51.51 24.76
N ASN A 25 4.43 51.73 25.72
CA ASN A 25 4.68 51.48 27.15
C ASN A 25 5.97 52.16 27.64
N GLU A 26 6.95 51.37 28.11
CA GLU A 26 8.25 51.85 28.59
C GLU A 26 9.28 52.10 27.47
N HIS A 27 8.96 51.71 26.23
CA HIS A 27 9.83 51.89 25.08
C HIS A 27 9.48 53.17 24.31
N LYS A 28 10.53 53.92 23.92
CA LYS A 28 10.42 55.16 23.15
C LYS A 28 10.61 54.91 21.66
N ALA A 29 10.04 55.78 20.84
CA ALA A 29 10.34 55.78 19.40
C ALA A 29 11.86 55.87 19.18
N GLY A 30 12.41 54.95 18.39
CA GLY A 30 13.85 54.79 18.15
C GLY A 30 14.52 53.69 18.99
N ASP A 31 13.87 53.16 20.02
CA ASP A 31 14.41 52.03 20.78
C ASP A 31 14.51 50.77 19.91
N ILE A 32 15.59 50.00 20.09
CA ILE A 32 15.84 48.76 19.34
C ILE A 32 15.51 47.56 20.23
N HIS A 33 14.64 46.69 19.73
CA HIS A 33 14.24 45.45 20.39
C HIS A 33 14.52 44.23 19.51
N LYS A 34 14.74 43.06 20.10
CA LYS A 34 14.85 41.80 19.36
C LYS A 34 13.51 41.08 19.39
N SER A 35 12.91 40.83 18.22
CA SER A 35 11.63 40.13 18.15
C SER A 35 11.73 38.72 18.75
N SER A 36 10.88 38.41 19.72
CA SER A 36 10.89 37.13 20.43
C SER A 36 10.33 35.95 19.60
N GLY A 37 9.57 36.22 18.52
CA GLY A 37 9.00 35.19 17.64
C GLY A 37 9.28 35.38 16.15
N GLY A 38 9.83 36.53 15.74
CA GLY A 38 9.88 36.97 14.34
C GLY A 38 8.67 37.82 13.98
N HIS A 39 8.49 38.15 12.69
CA HIS A 39 7.34 38.95 12.25
C HIS A 39 6.98 38.68 10.77
N MET A 40 5.72 38.88 10.41
CA MET A 40 5.25 38.81 9.01
C MET A 40 4.46 40.06 8.65
N TRP A 41 4.70 40.60 7.46
CA TRP A 41 4.00 41.77 6.91
C TRP A 41 4.02 41.73 5.38
N TYR A 42 3.34 42.69 4.76
CA TYR A 42 3.37 42.85 3.30
C TYR A 42 3.51 44.32 2.89
N VAL A 43 4.02 44.53 1.68
CA VAL A 43 4.21 45.84 1.05
C VAL A 43 3.41 45.87 -0.24
N ILE A 44 2.52 46.84 -0.40
CA ILE A 44 1.70 47.04 -1.60
C ILE A 44 2.29 48.18 -2.43
N ASN A 45 2.40 48.00 -3.75
CA ASN A 45 2.84 49.01 -4.70
C ASN A 45 1.67 49.42 -5.63
N ASP A 46 1.43 50.73 -5.76
CA ASP A 46 0.32 51.31 -6.55
C ASP A 46 0.58 51.37 -8.07
N GLY A 47 1.70 50.80 -8.53
CA GLY A 47 2.13 50.82 -9.91
C GLY A 47 2.71 52.16 -10.39
N ASN A 48 2.77 53.18 -9.53
CA ASN A 48 3.47 54.45 -9.76
C ASN A 48 4.76 54.57 -8.94
N GLY A 49 5.15 53.49 -8.24
CA GLY A 49 6.33 53.47 -7.37
C GLY A 49 6.05 53.93 -5.94
N ASN A 50 4.79 54.18 -5.56
CA ASN A 50 4.45 54.44 -4.16
C ASN A 50 4.21 53.11 -3.45
N GLU A 51 4.92 52.89 -2.34
CA GLU A 51 4.81 51.69 -1.54
C GLU A 51 4.20 51.96 -0.17
N ARG A 52 3.34 51.05 0.28
CA ARG A 52 2.74 51.07 1.61
C ARG A 52 2.98 49.73 2.30
N SER A 53 3.65 49.78 3.45
CA SER A 53 3.83 48.61 4.32
C SER A 53 2.65 48.46 5.27
N VAL A 54 2.20 47.23 5.48
CA VAL A 54 1.09 46.95 6.41
C VAL A 54 1.38 45.66 7.17
N GLY A 55 1.29 45.72 8.50
CA GLY A 55 1.35 44.55 9.37
C GLY A 55 0.44 44.66 10.58
N PHE A 56 0.56 43.70 11.49
CA PHE A 56 -0.29 43.60 12.68
C PHE A 56 0.50 43.10 13.88
N GLU A 57 0.36 43.76 15.03
CA GLU A 57 1.07 43.43 16.26
C GLU A 57 0.22 43.64 17.51
N SER A 58 0.75 43.21 18.65
CA SER A 58 0.22 43.57 19.97
C SER A 58 0.48 45.05 20.24
N ARG A 59 -0.57 45.84 20.53
CA ARG A 59 -0.46 47.28 20.84
C ARG A 59 0.42 47.55 22.06
N ASP A 60 0.43 46.62 23.01
CA ASP A 60 1.12 46.80 24.30
C ASP A 60 2.34 45.86 24.41
N GLY A 61 2.72 45.16 23.33
CA GLY A 61 3.91 44.28 23.31
C GLY A 61 3.76 42.99 24.11
N VAL A 62 2.53 42.63 24.49
CA VAL A 62 2.17 41.44 25.28
C VAL A 62 1.62 40.32 24.39
N LEU A 63 1.77 39.06 24.81
CA LEU A 63 1.37 37.87 24.04
C LEU A 63 -0.15 37.75 23.80
N VAL A 64 -0.95 38.37 24.67
CA VAL A 64 -2.41 38.46 24.57
C VAL A 64 -2.82 39.85 25.01
N GLY A 65 -3.53 40.61 24.17
CA GLY A 65 -3.89 42.00 24.49
C GLY A 65 -4.65 42.71 23.38
N ALA A 66 -4.57 44.04 23.34
CA ALA A 66 -5.14 44.81 22.24
C ALA A 66 -4.29 44.66 20.98
N GLY A 67 -4.94 44.54 19.82
CA GLY A 67 -4.29 44.53 18.51
C GLY A 67 -4.00 45.93 17.98
N ASN A 68 -3.01 46.04 17.10
CA ASN A 68 -2.70 47.28 16.38
C ASN A 68 -2.21 46.99 14.96
N ILE A 69 -2.77 47.70 13.98
CA ILE A 69 -2.30 47.67 12.59
C ILE A 69 -1.14 48.65 12.43
N THR A 70 -0.04 48.20 11.83
CA THR A 70 1.20 48.97 11.74
C THR A 70 1.47 49.44 10.31
N PRO A 71 1.52 50.76 10.04
CA PRO A 71 1.64 51.27 8.68
C PRO A 71 3.09 51.38 8.12
N HIS A 72 4.13 50.90 8.82
CA HIS A 72 5.53 51.11 8.39
C HIS A 72 6.50 49.97 8.74
N ASP A 73 6.04 48.71 8.83
CA ASP A 73 6.87 47.58 9.26
C ASP A 73 8.14 47.37 8.43
N ASN A 74 8.10 47.67 7.13
CA ASN A 74 9.26 47.57 6.25
C ASN A 74 10.40 48.55 6.61
N ALA A 75 10.10 49.66 7.30
CA ALA A 75 11.11 50.59 7.82
C ALA A 75 11.57 50.23 9.24
N ALA A 76 10.82 49.38 9.93
CA ALA A 76 11.01 49.09 11.34
C ALA A 76 11.84 47.82 11.60
N TYR A 77 11.68 46.78 10.76
CA TYR A 77 12.47 45.54 10.85
C TYR A 77 13.74 45.63 9.99
N GLN A 78 14.90 45.37 10.62
CA GLN A 78 16.21 45.54 9.96
C GLN A 78 16.68 44.29 9.18
N GLU A 79 15.97 43.16 9.28
CA GLU A 79 16.35 41.88 8.67
C GLU A 79 15.12 41.11 8.16
N THR A 80 15.22 40.50 6.98
CA THR A 80 14.24 39.57 6.40
C THR A 80 14.89 38.24 6.01
N THR A 81 14.25 37.11 6.30
CA THR A 81 14.69 35.76 5.92
C THR A 81 13.97 35.19 4.70
N TYR A 82 12.84 35.80 4.32
CA TYR A 82 12.09 35.46 3.12
C TYR A 82 11.32 36.65 2.59
N GLU A 83 11.30 36.78 1.26
CA GLU A 83 10.56 37.80 0.53
C GLU A 83 10.07 37.20 -0.79
N VAL A 84 8.81 37.48 -1.14
CA VAL A 84 8.21 37.05 -2.39
C VAL A 84 7.25 38.11 -2.92
N THR A 85 7.42 38.47 -4.19
CA THR A 85 6.61 39.49 -4.86
C THR A 85 5.66 38.84 -5.86
N ILE A 86 4.41 39.29 -5.84
CA ILE A 86 3.33 38.83 -6.70
C ILE A 86 2.78 40.02 -7.47
N ALA A 87 2.57 39.86 -8.78
CA ALA A 87 1.87 40.85 -9.60
C ALA A 87 0.37 40.81 -9.32
N LEU A 88 -0.25 41.99 -9.21
CA LEU A 88 -1.67 42.14 -8.95
C LEU A 88 -2.39 42.76 -10.15
N THR A 89 -3.64 42.36 -10.35
CA THR A 89 -4.59 43.18 -11.12
C THR A 89 -4.98 44.42 -10.30
N GLU A 90 -5.47 45.45 -10.97
CA GLU A 90 -6.00 46.64 -10.29
C GLU A 90 -7.14 46.31 -9.31
N LYS A 91 -7.98 45.31 -9.65
CA LYS A 91 -9.05 44.82 -8.78
C LYS A 91 -8.51 44.17 -7.51
N GLN A 92 -7.47 43.34 -7.62
CA GLN A 92 -6.80 42.73 -6.47
C GLN A 92 -6.06 43.77 -5.63
N TYR A 93 -5.41 44.73 -6.27
CA TYR A 93 -4.79 45.86 -5.57
C TYR A 93 -5.82 46.64 -4.74
N ASN A 94 -6.98 46.99 -5.32
CA ASN A 94 -8.04 47.70 -4.61
C ASN A 94 -8.65 46.85 -3.48
N ALA A 95 -8.81 45.55 -3.68
CA ALA A 95 -9.29 44.64 -2.65
C ALA A 95 -8.30 44.50 -1.48
N LEU A 96 -7.00 44.39 -1.78
CA LEU A 96 -5.94 44.35 -0.78
C LEU A 96 -5.87 45.67 0.00
N SER A 97 -5.88 46.80 -0.71
CA SER A 97 -5.87 48.13 -0.08
C SER A 97 -7.09 48.33 0.82
N GLY A 98 -8.28 47.91 0.37
CA GLY A 98 -9.50 47.96 1.18
C GLY A 98 -9.42 47.09 2.43
N PHE A 99 -8.84 45.90 2.35
CA PHE A 99 -8.56 45.06 3.52
C PHE A 99 -7.57 45.74 4.46
N SER A 100 -6.47 46.31 3.94
CA SER A 100 -5.47 47.01 4.76
C SER A 100 -6.03 48.23 5.49
N ASP A 101 -7.00 48.93 4.90
CA ASP A 101 -7.66 50.09 5.52
C ASP A 101 -8.74 49.69 6.52
N ASN A 102 -9.43 48.57 6.30
CA ASN A 102 -10.48 48.08 7.19
C ASN A 102 -10.51 46.54 7.27
N PRO A 103 -9.60 45.93 8.06
CA PRO A 103 -9.47 44.47 8.14
C PRO A 103 -10.72 43.74 8.65
N LYS A 104 -11.55 44.44 9.45
CA LYS A 104 -12.84 43.90 9.94
C LYS A 104 -13.76 43.50 8.81
N SER A 105 -13.78 44.26 7.72
CA SER A 105 -14.62 43.94 6.55
C SER A 105 -14.15 42.68 5.81
N GLY A 106 -12.89 42.31 5.97
CA GLY A 106 -12.31 41.05 5.45
C GLY A 106 -12.34 39.88 6.44
N GLY A 107 -13.04 40.01 7.58
CA GLY A 107 -13.18 38.92 8.55
C GLY A 107 -12.02 38.74 9.53
N PHE A 108 -11.08 39.69 9.58
CA PHE A 108 -10.01 39.73 10.57
C PHE A 108 -10.38 40.65 11.75
N ASN A 109 -10.06 40.27 12.99
CA ASN A 109 -10.32 41.12 14.16
C ASN A 109 -9.07 41.96 14.52
N PRO A 110 -9.00 43.26 14.19
CA PRO A 110 -7.83 44.08 14.50
C PRO A 110 -7.80 44.59 15.95
N ASP A 111 -8.87 44.42 16.73
CA ASP A 111 -8.97 45.01 18.07
C ASP A 111 -8.27 44.16 19.14
N THR A 112 -8.08 42.86 18.88
CA THR A 112 -7.50 41.90 19.84
C THR A 112 -6.26 41.25 19.23
N TYR A 113 -5.21 41.04 20.01
CA TYR A 113 -4.03 40.29 19.60
C TYR A 113 -3.89 39.02 20.43
N TRP A 114 -3.68 37.89 19.77
CA TRP A 114 -3.36 36.63 20.43
C TRP A 114 -2.31 35.88 19.61
N VAL A 115 -1.14 35.67 20.19
CA VAL A 115 0.01 35.09 19.49
C VAL A 115 -0.27 33.72 18.83
N ASN A 116 -1.23 32.95 19.36
CA ASN A 116 -1.56 31.60 18.87
C ASN A 116 -2.75 31.54 17.88
N SER A 117 -3.53 32.61 17.71
CA SER A 117 -4.79 32.51 16.96
C SER A 117 -5.28 33.82 16.30
N ASN A 118 -4.63 34.95 16.57
CA ASN A 118 -4.89 36.24 15.94
C ASN A 118 -3.61 37.09 15.97
N SER A 119 -2.64 36.71 15.13
CA SER A 119 -1.26 37.20 15.12
C SER A 119 -0.86 37.89 13.81
N CYS A 120 0.41 38.31 13.69
CA CYS A 120 0.97 38.86 12.44
C CYS A 120 0.94 37.84 11.30
N VAL A 121 1.04 36.55 11.63
CA VAL A 121 0.93 35.46 10.67
C VAL A 121 -0.49 35.44 10.11
N ASP A 122 -1.51 35.34 10.97
CA ASP A 122 -2.92 35.30 10.56
C ASP A 122 -3.31 36.49 9.69
N PHE A 123 -2.86 37.69 10.06
CA PHE A 123 -3.11 38.91 9.31
C PHE A 123 -2.60 38.82 7.85
N VAL A 124 -1.42 38.24 7.63
CA VAL A 124 -0.88 38.00 6.29
C VAL A 124 -1.73 36.99 5.52
N TYR A 125 -2.18 35.91 6.16
CA TYR A 125 -3.04 34.92 5.49
C TYR A 125 -4.42 35.50 5.10
N TYR A 126 -5.02 36.37 5.92
CA TYR A 126 -6.25 37.10 5.54
C TYR A 126 -6.02 38.08 4.38
N SER A 127 -4.84 38.67 4.27
CA SER A 127 -4.49 39.53 3.14
C SER A 127 -4.36 38.75 1.82
N LEU A 128 -3.86 37.51 1.85
CA LEU A 128 -3.85 36.61 0.70
C LEU A 128 -5.29 36.26 0.28
N GLN A 129 -6.17 36.04 1.26
CA GLN A 129 -7.59 35.79 1.01
C GLN A 129 -8.30 36.96 0.33
N SER A 130 -8.00 38.21 0.70
CA SER A 130 -8.64 39.38 0.10
C SER A 130 -8.31 39.56 -1.38
N ILE A 131 -7.19 38.99 -1.85
CA ILE A 131 -6.78 39.00 -3.26
C ILE A 131 -7.06 37.68 -4.01
N GLY A 132 -7.84 36.79 -3.38
CA GLY A 132 -8.41 35.60 -4.03
C GLY A 132 -7.65 34.29 -3.78
N TYR A 133 -6.68 34.24 -2.86
CA TYR A 133 -6.05 32.99 -2.45
C TYR A 133 -6.92 32.25 -1.43
N ASN A 134 -7.11 30.95 -1.63
CA ASN A 134 -7.86 30.15 -0.67
C ASN A 134 -7.03 29.93 0.60
N ARG A 135 -7.52 30.40 1.75
CA ARG A 135 -6.93 30.11 3.06
C ARG A 135 -7.14 28.65 3.46
N LYS A 136 -7.99 27.93 2.73
CA LYS A 136 -8.13 26.49 2.85
C LYS A 136 -7.25 25.81 1.82
N ASN A 137 -6.54 24.77 2.23
CA ASN A 137 -5.96 23.86 1.24
C ASN A 137 -7.09 23.18 0.44
N PHE A 138 -6.72 22.39 -0.57
CA PHE A 138 -7.69 21.68 -1.41
C PHE A 138 -8.60 20.69 -0.64
N LEU A 139 -8.33 20.46 0.66
CA LEU A 139 -9.07 19.61 1.60
C LEU A 139 -10.02 20.41 2.52
N GLY A 140 -10.16 21.73 2.33
CA GLY A 140 -11.05 22.55 3.15
C GLY A 140 -10.53 22.90 4.56
N LYS A 141 -9.32 22.46 4.94
CA LYS A 141 -8.64 22.81 6.19
C LYS A 141 -7.99 24.19 6.06
N ILE A 142 -8.23 25.07 7.04
CA ILE A 142 -7.62 26.41 7.10
C ILE A 142 -6.12 26.24 7.33
N PHE A 143 -5.28 26.92 6.53
CA PHE A 143 -3.88 27.15 6.87
C PHE A 143 -3.85 28.04 8.13
N GLU A 144 -3.82 27.39 9.29
CA GLU A 144 -3.56 28.06 10.56
C GLU A 144 -2.08 28.39 10.60
N GLY A 145 -1.78 29.68 10.74
CA GLY A 145 -0.41 30.13 10.90
C GLY A 145 0.18 29.50 12.14
N ASN A 146 1.32 28.83 12.03
CA ASN A 146 2.04 28.41 13.23
C ASN A 146 2.53 29.66 13.99
N VAL A 147 2.63 29.60 15.32
CA VAL A 147 2.91 30.72 16.25
C VAL A 147 4.22 31.48 15.91
N VAL A 148 5.11 30.85 15.14
CA VAL A 148 6.45 31.34 14.80
C VAL A 148 6.53 31.74 13.32
N PRO A 149 6.61 33.04 13.00
CA PRO A 149 6.84 33.57 11.64
C PRO A 149 7.88 32.84 10.79
N ASN A 150 9.01 32.44 11.37
CA ASN A 150 10.13 31.87 10.61
C ASN A 150 9.84 30.46 10.04
N THR A 151 8.93 29.68 10.65
CA THR A 151 8.53 28.35 10.15
C THR A 151 7.48 28.43 9.04
N ASN A 152 6.83 29.58 8.87
CA ASN A 152 5.87 29.82 7.78
C ASN A 152 6.55 30.10 6.43
N ARG A 153 7.88 30.24 6.36
CA ARG A 153 8.62 30.42 5.09
C ARG A 153 8.35 29.28 4.10
N ALA A 154 8.43 28.03 4.57
CA ALA A 154 8.20 26.85 3.73
C ALA A 154 6.73 26.72 3.32
N MET A 155 5.79 27.10 4.20
CA MET A 155 4.35 27.07 3.93
C MET A 155 3.92 28.19 2.95
N LEU A 156 4.45 29.40 3.13
CA LEU A 156 4.24 30.52 2.21
C LEU A 156 4.89 30.22 0.85
N LYS A 157 6.08 29.61 0.83
CA LYS A 157 6.71 29.12 -0.41
C LYS A 157 5.82 28.03 -1.03
N ALA A 158 5.34 27.04 -0.28
CA ALA A 158 4.48 25.97 -0.79
C ALA A 158 3.14 26.50 -1.35
N MET A 159 2.48 27.42 -0.64
CA MET A 159 1.25 28.09 -1.13
C MET A 159 1.47 28.88 -2.42
N LEU A 160 2.68 29.40 -2.64
CA LEU A 160 3.01 30.23 -3.80
C LEU A 160 3.71 29.44 -4.94
N THR A 161 4.22 28.23 -4.70
CA THR A 161 4.98 27.43 -5.68
C THR A 161 4.38 26.05 -6.03
N SER A 162 3.46 25.50 -5.24
CA SER A 162 2.63 24.36 -5.68
C SER A 162 1.53 24.87 -6.63
N ASN A 163 1.18 24.13 -7.69
CA ASN A 163 0.11 24.49 -8.64
C ASN A 163 -1.27 24.60 -7.94
N GLY A 164 -1.53 25.71 -7.24
CA GLY A 164 -2.55 25.76 -6.21
C GLY A 164 -3.02 27.17 -5.88
N ALA A 165 -3.67 27.82 -6.84
CA ALA A 165 -4.80 28.65 -6.50
C ALA A 165 -6.00 28.15 -7.31
N GLN A 166 -6.92 27.44 -6.66
CA GLN A 166 -8.33 27.55 -7.02
C GLN A 166 -8.68 29.03 -6.85
N ILE A 167 -8.54 29.81 -7.93
CA ILE A 167 -8.95 31.21 -7.97
C ILE A 167 -10.46 31.21 -8.22
N ILE A 168 -11.16 31.65 -7.19
CA ILE A 168 -12.60 31.85 -7.17
C ILE A 168 -12.86 33.20 -7.87
N ARG A 169 -13.15 33.14 -9.19
CA ARG A 169 -13.78 34.18 -10.05
C ARG A 169 -12.91 35.36 -10.53
N ASP A 170 -13.08 35.96 -11.72
CA ASP A 170 -13.95 35.77 -12.89
C ASP A 170 -13.10 36.19 -14.13
N ASP A 171 -13.35 35.58 -15.29
CA ASP A 171 -12.81 35.91 -16.62
C ASP A 171 -11.47 35.26 -17.00
N LEU A 172 -11.53 34.06 -17.58
CA LEU A 172 -10.39 33.46 -18.27
C LEU A 172 -10.80 32.92 -19.65
N MET A 173 -10.22 33.53 -20.67
CA MET A 173 -10.07 32.91 -21.99
C MET A 173 -8.85 32.01 -21.98
N ARG A 174 -8.96 30.78 -22.48
CA ARG A 174 -7.81 29.92 -22.80
C ARG A 174 -7.97 29.36 -24.21
N ASN A 175 -6.95 29.52 -25.05
CA ASN A 175 -6.90 29.05 -26.45
C ASN A 175 -7.98 29.61 -27.40
N GLY A 176 -8.57 30.75 -27.09
CA GLY A 176 -9.53 31.40 -28.00
C GLY A 176 -10.97 30.90 -27.91
N ASP A 177 -11.27 29.95 -27.01
CA ASP A 177 -12.64 29.50 -26.78
C ASP A 177 -13.21 30.02 -25.45
N HIS A 178 -14.50 30.37 -25.51
CA HIS A 178 -15.29 30.98 -24.45
C HIS A 178 -16.28 29.97 -23.86
N TYR A 179 -16.47 29.95 -22.54
CA TYR A 179 -17.36 29.02 -21.86
C TYR A 179 -18.28 29.75 -20.88
N GLU A 180 -19.60 29.52 -21.00
CA GLU A 180 -20.64 30.22 -20.23
C GLU A 180 -21.27 29.37 -19.12
N LYS A 181 -21.72 30.05 -18.07
CA LYS A 181 -22.48 29.51 -16.94
C LYS A 181 -23.97 29.38 -17.28
N ARG A 182 -24.60 28.23 -16.95
CA ARG A 182 -26.07 28.17 -16.80
C ARG A 182 -26.49 28.69 -15.43
N VAL A 183 -27.35 29.70 -15.44
CA VAL A 183 -27.95 30.34 -14.27
C VAL A 183 -29.21 29.58 -13.88
N VAL A 184 -29.34 29.20 -12.60
CA VAL A 184 -30.66 29.09 -11.97
C VAL A 184 -30.63 29.90 -10.68
N PRO A 185 -31.53 30.87 -10.50
CA PRO A 185 -31.56 31.71 -9.31
C PRO A 185 -32.30 30.98 -8.18
N TRP A 186 -31.77 31.11 -6.95
CA TRP A 186 -32.37 30.71 -5.66
C TRP A 186 -32.02 29.35 -5.03
N SER A 187 -30.90 28.72 -5.36
CA SER A 187 -30.30 27.70 -4.48
C SER A 187 -28.82 28.00 -4.18
N THR A 188 -28.45 27.89 -2.91
CA THR A 188 -27.07 27.85 -2.40
C THR A 188 -26.31 26.66 -2.99
N PRO A 189 -24.99 26.76 -3.26
CA PRO A 189 -24.19 25.61 -3.68
C PRO A 189 -24.09 24.58 -2.55
N GLU A 190 -24.59 23.37 -2.77
CA GLU A 190 -24.56 22.25 -1.82
C GLU A 190 -23.19 21.56 -1.78
N TRP A 191 -22.69 21.29 -0.57
CA TRP A 191 -22.05 20.01 -0.22
C TRP A 191 -22.42 19.64 1.23
N LEU A 192 -23.17 18.54 1.35
CA LEU A 192 -23.32 17.55 2.44
C LEU A 192 -23.59 18.00 3.89
N LYS A 193 -24.81 17.72 4.37
CA LYS A 193 -25.10 17.31 5.76
C LYS A 193 -25.66 15.89 5.73
N PRO A 194 -25.27 14.97 6.65
CA PRO A 194 -25.92 13.67 6.76
C PRO A 194 -27.21 13.74 7.59
N VAL A 195 -28.21 12.96 7.20
CA VAL A 195 -29.41 12.67 7.99
C VAL A 195 -29.16 11.41 8.82
N GLY A 196 -29.34 11.52 10.14
CA GLY A 196 -29.80 10.44 11.02
C GLY A 196 -28.86 9.27 11.29
N THR A 197 -28.01 9.38 12.32
CA THR A 197 -27.95 8.46 13.49
C THR A 197 -26.86 8.96 14.44
N GLU A 198 -27.23 9.16 15.70
CA GLU A 198 -26.28 9.38 16.80
C GLU A 198 -25.47 8.10 17.01
N GLY A 199 -24.26 8.07 16.47
CA GLY A 199 -23.21 7.14 16.84
C GLY A 199 -21.97 7.98 17.12
N THR A 200 -21.37 7.81 18.30
CA THR A 200 -20.06 8.39 18.62
C THR A 200 -19.10 8.09 17.48
N LEU A 201 -18.55 9.14 16.84
CA LEU A 201 -17.40 9.00 15.96
C LEU A 201 -16.34 8.20 16.74
N PRO A 202 -15.85 7.06 16.23
CA PRO A 202 -14.74 6.38 16.88
C PRO A 202 -13.58 7.37 17.00
N ASN A 203 -12.88 7.33 18.14
CA ASN A 203 -11.69 8.16 18.34
C ASN A 203 -10.72 7.95 17.17
N PRO A 204 -9.98 9.00 16.74
CA PRO A 204 -8.94 8.82 15.74
C PRO A 204 -8.03 7.64 16.15
N PRO A 205 -7.63 6.77 15.20
CA PRO A 205 -6.87 5.58 15.54
C PRO A 205 -5.63 6.00 16.32
N LYS A 206 -5.40 5.36 17.48
CA LYS A 206 -4.18 5.59 18.26
C LYS A 206 -2.99 5.21 17.38
N SER A 207 -1.88 5.96 17.48
CA SER A 207 -0.66 5.72 16.71
C SER A 207 -0.28 4.23 16.71
N LEU A 208 -0.43 3.57 15.56
CA LEU A 208 -0.18 2.13 15.37
C LEU A 208 1.24 1.73 15.76
N ILE A 209 2.18 2.65 15.52
CA ILE A 209 3.62 2.46 15.69
C ILE A 209 4.14 3.56 16.61
N ASN A 210 4.95 3.15 17.58
CA ASN A 210 5.71 4.02 18.46
C ASN A 210 7.20 3.77 18.19
N ILE A 211 7.89 4.82 17.76
CA ILE A 211 9.33 4.82 17.49
C ILE A 211 10.00 5.67 18.57
N ASP A 212 10.79 5.03 19.41
CA ASP A 212 11.67 5.71 20.35
C ASP A 212 13.10 5.67 19.81
N ILE A 213 13.75 6.82 19.78
CA ILE A 213 15.14 6.96 19.33
C ILE A 213 15.89 7.51 20.53
N ASN A 214 16.79 6.71 21.08
CA ASN A 214 17.65 7.06 22.19
C ASN A 214 18.99 7.51 21.62
N SER A 215 19.16 8.82 21.44
CA SER A 215 20.39 9.44 20.93
C SER A 215 21.52 9.48 21.97
N SER A 216 21.70 8.44 22.80
CA SER A 216 22.81 8.39 23.75
C SER A 216 23.16 6.99 24.28
N PRO A 217 24.41 6.54 24.10
CA PRO A 217 25.27 6.26 25.23
C PRO A 217 25.83 7.61 25.73
N GLN A 218 25.66 7.91 27.02
CA GLN A 218 26.12 9.16 27.63
C GLN A 218 27.58 9.46 27.24
N PRO A 219 27.88 10.64 26.65
CA PRO A 219 29.27 11.03 26.38
C PRO A 219 30.08 11.05 27.67
N GLN A 220 31.01 10.10 27.83
CA GLN A 220 32.04 10.20 28.86
C GLN A 220 33.02 11.29 28.42
N LYS A 221 33.21 12.32 29.25
CA LYS A 221 34.16 13.40 28.96
C LYS A 221 35.55 12.80 28.80
N HIS A 222 36.05 12.90 27.57
CA HIS A 222 37.42 12.65 27.09
C HIS A 222 37.69 11.25 26.52
N ILE A 223 37.87 11.19 25.20
CA ILE A 223 38.59 10.10 24.53
C ILE A 223 39.60 10.73 23.57
N GLN A 224 40.90 10.57 23.85
CA GLN A 224 41.97 10.86 22.89
C GLN A 224 42.15 9.62 21.99
N GLY A 225 41.87 9.78 20.70
CA GLY A 225 42.23 8.83 19.64
C GLY A 225 41.21 7.71 19.36
N GLU A 226 41.00 7.39 18.07
CA GLU A 226 40.09 6.33 17.57
C GLU A 226 40.40 4.93 18.14
N ASN A 227 41.69 4.59 18.31
CA ASN A 227 42.10 3.27 18.81
C ASN A 227 41.66 2.99 20.26
N LYS A 228 41.39 4.05 21.04
CA LYS A 228 40.98 3.96 22.45
C LYS A 228 39.49 3.63 22.55
N ALA A 229 38.64 4.23 21.72
CA ALA A 229 37.20 3.96 21.71
C ALA A 229 36.89 2.49 21.36
N GLN A 230 37.61 1.91 20.41
CA GLN A 230 37.47 0.51 20.02
C GLN A 230 37.88 -0.44 21.17
N GLN A 231 38.96 -0.10 21.89
CA GLN A 231 39.38 -0.82 23.09
C GLN A 231 38.39 -0.64 24.25
N ASP A 232 37.78 0.53 24.42
CA ASP A 232 36.85 0.81 25.51
C ASP A 232 35.51 0.09 25.34
N VAL A 233 35.04 -0.13 24.10
CA VAL A 233 33.94 -1.05 23.77
C VAL A 233 34.33 -2.49 24.10
N ALA A 234 35.51 -2.94 23.64
CA ALA A 234 35.99 -4.30 23.88
C ALA A 234 36.22 -4.62 25.37
N ASN A 235 36.60 -3.61 26.14
CA ASN A 235 36.85 -3.70 27.59
C ASN A 235 35.60 -3.44 28.43
N GLY A 236 34.44 -3.16 27.82
CA GLY A 236 33.16 -2.94 28.52
C GLY A 236 33.02 -1.61 29.26
N PHE A 237 33.87 -0.62 28.95
CA PHE A 237 33.77 0.75 29.50
C PHE A 237 32.68 1.59 28.80
N ILE A 238 32.24 1.15 27.61
CA ILE A 238 31.11 1.70 26.87
C ILE A 238 30.05 0.61 26.77
N GLN A 239 28.84 0.87 27.27
CA GLN A 239 27.72 -0.07 27.19
C GLN A 239 26.99 0.15 25.85
N ASN A 240 26.94 -0.89 25.01
CA ASN A 240 26.13 -0.87 23.79
C ASN A 240 24.65 -1.04 24.18
N SER A 241 23.92 0.07 24.31
CA SER A 241 22.46 0.08 24.40
C SER A 241 21.87 0.24 23.00
N ALA A 242 20.74 -0.41 22.73
CA ALA A 242 20.01 -0.18 21.48
C ALA A 242 19.73 1.32 21.30
N THR A 243 20.11 1.88 20.15
CA THR A 243 19.93 3.30 19.82
C THR A 243 18.48 3.67 19.59
N HIS A 244 17.59 2.68 19.52
CA HIS A 244 16.17 2.88 19.30
C HIS A 244 15.34 1.67 19.77
N LYS A 245 14.02 1.88 19.87
CA LYS A 245 13.01 0.86 20.12
C LYS A 245 11.79 1.14 19.24
N ILE A 246 11.34 0.13 18.52
CA ILE A 246 10.06 0.16 17.79
C ILE A 246 9.05 -0.69 18.57
N SER A 247 7.83 -0.20 18.71
CA SER A 247 6.72 -0.96 19.29
C SER A 247 5.44 -0.69 18.51
N ALA A 248 4.62 -1.73 18.35
CA ALA A 248 3.29 -1.62 17.75
C ALA A 248 2.20 -1.73 18.82
N LEU A 249 1.05 -1.10 18.60
CA LEU A 249 -0.08 -1.21 19.53
C LEU A 249 -0.77 -2.58 19.46
N GLY A 250 -1.23 -3.06 20.62
CA GLY A 250 -2.07 -4.24 20.75
C GLY A 250 -1.32 -5.57 20.60
N ASP A 251 -2.01 -6.57 20.06
CA ASP A 251 -1.53 -7.92 19.79
C ASP A 251 -1.15 -8.13 18.31
N ILE A 252 -0.96 -7.06 17.54
CA ILE A 252 -0.71 -7.11 16.10
C ILE A 252 0.56 -7.91 15.74
N LEU A 253 1.59 -7.90 16.59
CA LEU A 253 2.79 -8.73 16.40
C LEU A 253 2.58 -10.20 16.83
N ASN A 254 1.45 -10.53 17.46
CA ASN A 254 1.09 -11.88 17.90
C ASN A 254 0.18 -12.59 16.90
N LYS A 255 -0.58 -11.83 16.09
CA LYS A 255 -1.43 -12.40 15.04
C LYS A 255 -0.59 -12.90 13.84
N THR A 256 -1.19 -13.76 13.04
CA THR A 256 -0.60 -14.35 11.83
C THR A 256 -1.37 -13.99 10.56
N ASP A 257 -2.32 -13.04 10.65
CA ASP A 257 -3.00 -12.49 9.49
C ASP A 257 -2.01 -11.69 8.60
N PHE A 258 -2.42 -11.39 7.37
CA PHE A 258 -1.60 -10.74 6.37
C PHE A 258 -0.99 -9.42 6.89
N THR A 259 -1.81 -8.54 7.43
CA THR A 259 -1.43 -7.21 7.91
C THR A 259 -0.41 -7.32 9.04
N SER A 260 -0.69 -8.19 10.00
CA SER A 260 0.18 -8.50 11.13
C SER A 260 1.53 -9.09 10.69
N THR A 261 1.53 -9.97 9.68
CA THR A 261 2.76 -10.61 9.18
C THR A 261 3.63 -9.63 8.39
N GLN A 262 3.01 -8.76 7.57
CA GLN A 262 3.74 -7.68 6.90
C GLN A 262 4.36 -6.75 7.95
N MET A 263 3.57 -6.25 8.90
CA MET A 263 4.07 -5.36 9.96
C MET A 263 5.16 -6.00 10.83
N ALA A 264 5.05 -7.30 11.15
CA ALA A 264 6.04 -8.03 11.96
C ALA A 264 7.34 -8.31 11.20
N SER A 265 7.25 -8.68 9.92
CA SER A 265 8.41 -8.82 9.02
C SER A 265 9.18 -7.50 8.94
N LEU A 266 8.48 -6.36 9.00
CA LEU A 266 9.06 -5.05 8.81
C LEU A 266 9.65 -4.43 10.09
N ALA A 267 9.07 -4.74 11.26
CA ALA A 267 9.64 -4.35 12.55
C ALA A 267 10.93 -5.11 12.92
N THR A 268 11.19 -6.24 12.26
CA THR A 268 12.29 -7.16 12.60
C THR A 268 13.35 -7.32 11.52
N GLY A 269 13.23 -6.63 10.38
CA GLY A 269 14.09 -6.87 9.23
C GLY A 269 13.90 -8.28 8.63
N GLY A 270 12.72 -8.86 8.81
CA GLY A 270 12.32 -10.17 8.30
C GLY A 270 12.73 -11.35 9.19
N ILE A 271 12.90 -11.14 10.50
CA ILE A 271 13.27 -12.21 11.44
C ILE A 271 12.33 -12.23 12.65
N ARG A 272 11.36 -13.14 12.65
CA ARG A 272 10.61 -13.53 13.86
C ARG A 272 11.26 -14.75 14.54
N PRO A 273 11.61 -14.72 15.84
CA PRO A 273 11.91 -15.95 16.57
C PRO A 273 10.66 -16.85 16.61
N GLY A 274 10.71 -18.00 15.92
CA GLY A 274 9.54 -18.85 15.71
C GLY A 274 8.79 -18.59 14.39
N GLU A 275 9.44 -17.95 13.42
CA GLU A 275 8.95 -17.84 12.05
C GLU A 275 8.58 -19.23 11.50
N MET A 276 7.27 -19.47 11.41
CA MET A 276 6.74 -20.29 10.33
C MET A 276 6.78 -19.41 9.09
N GLN A 277 7.64 -19.80 8.17
CA GLN A 277 7.69 -19.30 6.81
C GLN A 277 6.27 -19.45 6.23
N LEU A 278 5.52 -18.34 6.12
CA LEU A 278 4.49 -18.27 5.08
C LEU A 278 5.23 -18.63 3.79
N ASP A 279 4.68 -19.61 3.09
CA ASP A 279 5.21 -20.18 1.85
C ASP A 279 6.20 -19.25 1.15
N PRO A 280 7.50 -19.61 1.02
CA PRO A 280 8.49 -18.79 0.31
C PRO A 280 8.06 -18.39 -1.11
N ASN A 281 7.03 -19.04 -1.66
CA ASN A 281 6.48 -18.79 -2.98
C ASN A 281 5.32 -17.79 -3.01
N VAL A 282 4.74 -17.37 -1.87
CA VAL A 282 3.78 -16.27 -1.85
C VAL A 282 4.54 -14.96 -1.61
N ARG A 283 5.08 -14.40 -2.70
CA ARG A 283 5.31 -12.95 -2.80
C ARG A 283 3.95 -12.32 -3.11
N PRO A 284 3.15 -11.90 -2.12
CA PRO A 284 1.75 -11.56 -2.35
C PRO A 284 1.63 -10.45 -3.38
N ASN A 285 2.60 -9.54 -3.45
CA ASN A 285 2.62 -8.43 -4.40
C ASN A 285 2.96 -8.87 -5.82
N THR A 286 3.86 -9.83 -5.98
CA THR A 286 4.22 -10.37 -7.30
C THR A 286 3.06 -11.16 -7.84
N TYR A 287 2.47 -12.02 -6.99
CA TYR A 287 1.22 -12.72 -7.30
C TYR A 287 0.13 -11.67 -7.61
N LEU A 288 -0.22 -10.74 -6.69
CA LEU A 288 -1.20 -9.60 -6.82
C LEU A 288 -1.00 -8.79 -8.12
N SER A 289 0.25 -8.53 -8.49
CA SER A 289 0.61 -7.82 -9.73
C SER A 289 0.47 -8.68 -10.99
N GLU A 290 0.66 -9.99 -10.91
CA GLU A 290 0.40 -10.94 -12.00
C GLU A 290 -1.10 -11.19 -12.18
N PHE A 291 -1.91 -11.15 -11.11
CA PHE A 291 -3.37 -11.34 -11.23
C PHE A 291 -4.11 -10.16 -11.89
N TYR A 292 -3.53 -8.97 -11.95
CA TYR A 292 -4.15 -7.82 -12.63
C TYR A 292 -3.75 -7.71 -14.11
N LYS A 293 -2.78 -8.51 -14.57
CA LYS A 293 -2.42 -8.59 -16.00
C LYS A 293 -3.55 -9.17 -16.89
N PRO A 294 -4.37 -10.16 -16.47
CA PRO A 294 -5.33 -10.81 -17.37
C PRO A 294 -6.67 -10.07 -17.54
N PHE A 295 -7.06 -9.21 -16.60
CA PHE A 295 -8.33 -8.46 -16.66
C PHE A 295 -8.35 -7.36 -17.75
N TYR A 296 -7.19 -7.06 -18.35
CA TYR A 296 -7.03 -6.00 -19.35
C TYR A 296 -7.29 -6.43 -20.81
N GLN A 297 -8.18 -7.42 -21.03
CA GLN A 297 -8.69 -7.72 -22.37
C GLN A 297 -10.21 -7.74 -22.38
N PRO A 298 -10.85 -6.61 -22.70
CA PRO A 298 -12.30 -6.55 -22.92
C PRO A 298 -12.72 -7.59 -23.98
N GLY A 299 -13.68 -8.46 -23.63
CA GLY A 299 -14.27 -9.44 -24.55
C GLY A 299 -13.70 -10.86 -24.52
N ASP A 300 -12.80 -11.20 -23.57
CA ASP A 300 -12.27 -12.56 -23.41
C ASP A 300 -12.94 -13.30 -22.23
N THR A 301 -14.06 -13.96 -22.51
CA THR A 301 -14.84 -14.74 -21.52
C THR A 301 -14.17 -16.03 -21.06
N SER A 302 -13.02 -16.41 -21.64
CA SER A 302 -12.24 -17.59 -21.18
C SER A 302 -11.55 -17.36 -19.82
N LYS A 303 -11.55 -16.11 -19.32
CA LYS A 303 -10.86 -15.69 -18.09
C LYS A 303 -11.78 -15.50 -16.88
N LEU A 304 -13.07 -15.80 -17.00
CA LEU A 304 -14.05 -15.73 -15.89
C LEU A 304 -13.71 -16.67 -14.72
N ASP A 305 -13.05 -17.81 -15.00
CA ASP A 305 -12.56 -18.75 -13.97
C ASP A 305 -11.40 -18.14 -13.14
N PHE A 306 -10.65 -17.19 -13.71
CA PHE A 306 -9.48 -16.58 -13.08
C PHE A 306 -9.86 -15.64 -11.92
N GLY A 307 -10.89 -14.79 -12.09
CA GLY A 307 -11.39 -13.93 -11.01
C GLY A 307 -11.88 -14.73 -9.80
N LEU A 308 -12.54 -15.86 -10.07
CA LEU A 308 -13.04 -16.76 -9.03
C LEU A 308 -11.92 -17.50 -8.30
N ARG A 309 -10.88 -17.97 -9.00
CA ARG A 309 -9.67 -18.52 -8.37
C ARG A 309 -8.98 -17.54 -7.44
N ASN A 310 -9.00 -16.26 -7.80
CA ASN A 310 -8.40 -15.19 -6.98
C ASN A 310 -9.22 -14.96 -5.72
N ALA A 311 -10.54 -14.91 -5.87
CA ALA A 311 -11.45 -14.83 -4.73
C ALA A 311 -11.26 -16.02 -3.77
N VAL A 312 -11.12 -17.23 -4.29
CA VAL A 312 -10.83 -18.43 -3.49
C VAL A 312 -9.48 -18.32 -2.79
N THR A 313 -8.44 -17.84 -3.48
CA THR A 313 -7.11 -17.72 -2.88
C THR A 313 -7.09 -16.68 -1.77
N LEU A 314 -7.61 -15.48 -2.00
CA LEU A 314 -7.59 -14.38 -1.03
C LEU A 314 -8.57 -14.63 0.13
N ASN A 315 -9.73 -15.21 -0.14
CA ASN A 315 -10.64 -15.68 0.90
C ASN A 315 -10.02 -16.82 1.71
N GLY A 316 -9.33 -17.76 1.05
CA GLY A 316 -8.60 -18.85 1.70
C GLY A 316 -7.48 -18.37 2.60
N LEU A 317 -6.67 -17.39 2.16
CA LEU A 317 -5.62 -16.76 2.99
C LEU A 317 -6.20 -16.12 4.26
N SER A 318 -7.44 -15.62 4.20
CA SER A 318 -8.14 -15.10 5.38
C SER A 318 -8.55 -16.19 6.38
N ALA A 319 -8.48 -17.47 6.00
CA ALA A 319 -8.82 -18.63 6.84
C ALA A 319 -7.61 -19.47 7.32
N MET A 320 -6.36 -19.15 6.95
CA MET A 320 -5.22 -20.11 7.02
C MET A 320 -4.26 -20.03 8.21
N THR A 321 -3.69 -21.21 8.55
CA THR A 321 -2.31 -21.46 9.05
C THR A 321 -1.72 -22.76 8.45
N THR A 322 -0.65 -22.65 7.63
CA THR A 322 0.59 -23.47 7.51
C THR A 322 0.67 -25.01 7.34
N PHE A 323 -0.29 -25.72 6.73
CA PHE A 323 -0.08 -27.12 6.30
C PHE A 323 -0.54 -27.35 4.87
N ASN A 324 0.09 -28.22 4.08
CA ASN A 324 -0.30 -28.50 2.69
C ASN A 324 -0.96 -29.88 2.56
N THR A 325 -1.95 -29.98 1.68
CA THR A 325 -2.52 -31.26 1.22
C THR A 325 -1.64 -31.80 0.09
N TYR A 326 -1.23 -33.06 0.17
CA TYR A 326 -0.46 -33.74 -0.89
C TYR A 326 -1.25 -34.94 -1.38
N VAL A 327 -1.27 -35.12 -2.70
CA VAL A 327 -2.02 -36.16 -3.41
C VAL A 327 -1.20 -36.59 -4.61
N ASP A 328 -1.16 -37.89 -4.90
CA ASP A 328 -0.18 -38.47 -5.84
C ASP A 328 -0.76 -39.08 -7.14
N PRO A 329 -1.51 -38.33 -7.98
CA PRO A 329 -2.08 -38.88 -9.20
C PRO A 329 -1.01 -39.32 -10.21
N LEU A 330 -1.41 -40.25 -11.09
CA LEU A 330 -0.58 -40.71 -12.20
C LEU A 330 -0.66 -39.78 -13.42
N LEU A 331 0.48 -39.17 -13.78
CA LEU A 331 0.66 -38.33 -14.96
C LEU A 331 1.35 -39.09 -16.09
N LEU A 332 0.90 -38.90 -17.33
CA LEU A 332 1.40 -39.54 -18.55
C LEU A 332 2.07 -38.49 -19.43
N ASP A 333 3.34 -38.71 -19.76
CA ASP A 333 4.01 -37.97 -20.83
C ASP A 333 3.42 -38.41 -22.17
N LEU A 334 2.60 -37.57 -22.81
CA LEU A 334 2.04 -37.88 -24.12
C LEU A 334 2.95 -37.43 -25.28
N SER A 335 3.94 -36.59 -24.97
CA SER A 335 4.76 -35.87 -25.96
C SER A 335 6.08 -36.59 -26.28
N GLY A 336 6.59 -37.39 -25.34
CA GLY A 336 7.89 -38.03 -25.37
C GLY A 336 9.03 -37.15 -24.87
N ASN A 337 8.73 -35.97 -24.32
CA ASN A 337 9.71 -35.01 -23.80
C ASN A 337 9.73 -34.93 -22.26
N GLY A 338 9.05 -35.85 -21.59
CA GLY A 338 8.83 -35.85 -20.14
C GLY A 338 7.47 -35.24 -19.76
N ALA A 339 6.92 -35.72 -18.64
CA ALA A 339 5.72 -35.15 -18.04
C ALA A 339 6.08 -33.86 -17.29
N HIS A 340 5.26 -32.84 -17.48
CA HIS A 340 5.43 -31.50 -16.93
C HIS A 340 4.22 -31.08 -16.11
N MET A 341 4.45 -30.14 -15.19
CA MET A 341 3.45 -29.68 -14.24
C MET A 341 3.44 -28.16 -14.12
N THR A 342 2.39 -27.63 -13.53
CA THR A 342 2.35 -26.26 -13.04
C THR A 342 2.45 -26.23 -11.51
N ASP A 343 3.19 -25.24 -11.04
CA ASP A 343 3.30 -24.92 -9.61
C ASP A 343 1.95 -24.45 -9.06
N ILE A 344 1.74 -24.52 -7.74
CA ILE A 344 0.51 -24.04 -7.07
C ILE A 344 0.21 -22.57 -7.38
N ARG A 345 1.23 -21.76 -7.70
CA ARG A 345 1.10 -20.37 -8.19
C ARG A 345 0.20 -20.26 -9.42
N ASP A 346 0.36 -21.18 -10.36
CA ASP A 346 -0.49 -21.33 -11.55
C ASP A 346 -1.48 -22.50 -11.38
N GLY A 347 -1.86 -22.76 -10.13
CA GLY A 347 -2.67 -23.89 -9.73
C GLY A 347 -4.15 -23.79 -10.14
N VAL A 348 -4.83 -24.91 -10.02
CA VAL A 348 -6.27 -25.06 -10.30
C VAL A 348 -7.06 -25.29 -9.01
N LEU A 349 -8.39 -25.25 -9.10
CA LEU A 349 -9.28 -25.63 -8.01
C LEU A 349 -9.91 -26.99 -8.28
N PHE A 350 -9.56 -27.99 -7.47
CA PHE A 350 -10.07 -29.34 -7.62
C PHE A 350 -10.22 -30.04 -6.26
N ASP A 351 -11.15 -31.00 -6.16
CA ASP A 351 -11.27 -31.85 -4.97
C ASP A 351 -10.21 -32.95 -4.99
N MET A 352 -8.99 -32.55 -4.60
CA MET A 352 -7.79 -33.38 -4.66
C MET A 352 -7.76 -34.46 -3.59
N ASP A 353 -8.42 -34.28 -2.45
CA ASP A 353 -8.40 -35.25 -1.36
C ASP A 353 -9.74 -35.96 -1.15
N ASN A 354 -10.64 -35.89 -2.14
CA ASN A 354 -11.99 -36.46 -2.08
C ASN A 354 -12.74 -36.01 -0.82
N SER A 355 -12.55 -34.76 -0.41
CA SER A 355 -13.17 -34.15 0.76
C SER A 355 -14.57 -33.61 0.46
N GLY A 356 -14.96 -33.57 -0.82
CA GLY A 356 -16.18 -32.91 -1.29
C GLY A 356 -16.05 -31.39 -1.36
N THR A 357 -14.84 -30.85 -1.22
CA THR A 357 -14.56 -29.41 -1.29
C THR A 357 -13.38 -29.15 -2.21
N LEU A 358 -13.32 -27.95 -2.79
CA LEU A 358 -12.25 -27.58 -3.72
C LEU A 358 -11.03 -27.08 -2.98
N LYS A 359 -9.86 -27.51 -3.44
CA LYS A 359 -8.56 -27.08 -2.94
C LYS A 359 -7.76 -26.49 -4.08
N ARG A 360 -7.03 -25.42 -3.79
CA ARG A 360 -6.02 -24.91 -4.72
C ARG A 360 -4.87 -25.89 -4.75
N SER A 361 -4.43 -26.29 -5.93
CA SER A 361 -3.37 -27.28 -6.09
C SER A 361 -2.50 -26.97 -7.31
N GLY A 362 -1.22 -27.35 -7.26
CA GLY A 362 -0.44 -27.58 -8.47
C GLY A 362 -1.13 -28.59 -9.39
N TRP A 363 -0.77 -28.62 -10.66
CA TRP A 363 -1.52 -29.38 -11.67
C TRP A 363 -0.65 -29.95 -12.78
N ALA A 364 -1.20 -30.84 -13.61
CA ALA A 364 -0.56 -31.23 -14.86
C ALA A 364 -0.48 -30.02 -15.80
N ASP A 365 0.57 -29.93 -16.62
CA ASP A 365 0.59 -28.92 -17.69
C ASP A 365 -0.42 -29.26 -18.80
N ARG A 366 -0.61 -28.34 -19.76
CA ARG A 366 -1.62 -28.47 -20.83
C ARG A 366 -1.36 -29.61 -21.82
N ASN A 367 -0.22 -30.30 -21.75
CA ASN A 367 0.17 -31.37 -22.67
C ASN A 367 0.34 -32.72 -21.97
N THR A 368 0.33 -32.74 -20.64
CA THR A 368 0.50 -33.92 -19.80
C THR A 368 -0.87 -34.49 -19.45
N GLY A 369 -1.03 -35.81 -19.61
CA GLY A 369 -2.30 -36.47 -19.34
C GLY A 369 -2.41 -36.96 -17.90
N ILE A 370 -3.58 -36.83 -17.27
CA ILE A 370 -3.88 -37.44 -15.97
C ILE A 370 -4.64 -38.75 -16.20
N LEU A 371 -4.19 -39.86 -15.61
CA LEU A 371 -4.91 -41.13 -15.70
C LEU A 371 -6.13 -41.14 -14.77
N VAL A 372 -7.31 -41.35 -15.35
CA VAL A 372 -8.58 -41.24 -14.63
C VAL A 372 -9.57 -42.33 -15.03
N ILE A 373 -10.61 -42.49 -14.21
CA ILE A 373 -11.80 -43.29 -14.50
C ILE A 373 -12.99 -42.37 -14.75
N ASP A 374 -13.61 -42.57 -15.92
CA ASP A 374 -14.91 -42.00 -16.23
C ASP A 374 -16.00 -42.93 -15.69
N ASP A 375 -16.80 -42.44 -14.73
CA ASP A 375 -17.94 -43.14 -14.15
C ASP A 375 -19.16 -43.21 -15.11
N GLY A 376 -18.98 -42.75 -16.36
CA GLY A 376 -20.00 -42.63 -17.39
C GLY A 376 -20.66 -41.25 -17.41
N SER A 377 -20.25 -40.32 -16.52
CA SER A 377 -20.73 -38.94 -16.55
C SER A 377 -19.99 -38.06 -17.57
N GLY A 378 -18.85 -38.51 -18.09
CA GLY A 378 -17.99 -37.69 -18.94
C GLY A 378 -17.32 -36.53 -18.18
N GLN A 379 -17.26 -36.62 -16.85
CA GLN A 379 -16.70 -35.61 -15.96
C GLN A 379 -15.84 -36.29 -14.88
N ILE A 380 -14.76 -35.62 -14.49
CA ILE A 380 -13.91 -36.01 -13.37
C ILE A 380 -14.15 -35.02 -12.24
N LYS A 381 -14.69 -35.51 -11.12
CA LYS A 381 -15.23 -34.66 -10.04
C LYS A 381 -14.25 -34.48 -8.89
N ASN A 382 -13.48 -35.51 -8.59
CA ASN A 382 -12.54 -35.55 -7.47
C ASN A 382 -11.50 -36.65 -7.63
N ALA A 383 -10.56 -36.72 -6.69
CA ALA A 383 -9.47 -37.69 -6.69
C ALA A 383 -9.89 -39.16 -6.56
N SER A 384 -11.14 -39.48 -6.20
CA SER A 384 -11.60 -40.87 -6.23
C SER A 384 -11.66 -41.46 -7.64
N GLN A 385 -11.72 -40.59 -8.66
CA GLN A 385 -11.63 -40.96 -10.07
C GLN A 385 -10.20 -40.91 -10.62
N MET A 386 -9.22 -40.51 -9.82
CA MET A 386 -7.81 -40.47 -10.19
C MET A 386 -7.06 -41.65 -9.58
N PHE A 387 -6.09 -42.21 -10.29
CA PHE A 387 -5.19 -43.20 -9.72
C PHE A 387 -4.24 -42.53 -8.72
N SER A 388 -4.65 -42.51 -7.46
CA SER A 388 -4.01 -41.88 -6.30
C SER A 388 -4.30 -42.72 -5.05
N GLU A 389 -3.87 -42.27 -3.87
CA GLU A 389 -4.26 -42.91 -2.61
C GLU A 389 -5.78 -42.91 -2.34
N TYR A 390 -6.54 -41.99 -2.95
CA TYR A 390 -7.99 -41.79 -2.78
C TYR A 390 -8.85 -42.55 -3.79
N TYR A 391 -8.22 -43.24 -4.75
CA TYR A 391 -8.91 -43.95 -5.83
C TYR A 391 -10.02 -44.87 -5.29
N GLY A 392 -11.25 -44.69 -5.79
CA GLY A 392 -12.43 -45.45 -5.36
C GLY A 392 -12.72 -45.42 -3.85
N GLY A 393 -12.21 -44.41 -3.14
CA GLY A 393 -12.43 -44.16 -1.72
C GLY A 393 -13.75 -43.41 -1.45
N LYS A 394 -14.27 -43.53 -0.24
CA LYS A 394 -15.44 -42.75 0.19
C LYS A 394 -15.07 -41.28 0.38
N ALA A 395 -15.98 -40.40 0.00
CA ALA A 395 -15.84 -38.96 0.24
C ALA A 395 -15.76 -38.67 1.74
N GLY A 396 -14.98 -37.65 2.09
CA GLY A 396 -14.88 -37.12 3.44
C GLY A 396 -16.17 -36.42 3.89
N ILE A 397 -16.17 -35.99 5.15
CA ILE A 397 -17.30 -35.28 5.78
C ILE A 397 -16.80 -33.92 6.26
N ASN A 398 -17.57 -32.86 5.98
CA ASN A 398 -17.26 -31.48 6.40
C ASN A 398 -15.87 -30.98 5.95
N GLY A 399 -15.43 -31.34 4.74
CA GLY A 399 -14.13 -30.91 4.19
C GLY A 399 -12.92 -31.67 4.75
N ALA A 400 -13.11 -32.66 5.63
CA ALA A 400 -12.05 -33.60 5.96
C ALA A 400 -11.69 -34.45 4.74
N ALA A 401 -10.43 -34.86 4.62
CA ALA A 401 -9.99 -35.74 3.54
C ALA A 401 -10.79 -37.05 3.50
N GLY A 402 -11.00 -37.56 2.29
CA GLY A 402 -11.66 -38.84 2.04
C GLY A 402 -10.84 -40.05 2.48
N GLU A 403 -11.41 -41.23 2.25
CA GLU A 403 -10.76 -42.50 2.58
C GLU A 403 -9.56 -42.78 1.67
N LYS A 404 -8.36 -42.90 2.27
CA LYS A 404 -7.17 -43.42 1.58
C LYS A 404 -7.19 -44.94 1.56
N LYS A 405 -7.45 -45.53 0.38
CA LYS A 405 -7.49 -47.00 0.20
C LYS A 405 -6.14 -47.57 -0.22
N PHE A 406 -5.31 -46.75 -0.85
CA PHE A 406 -4.04 -47.16 -1.42
C PHE A 406 -2.88 -46.38 -0.81
N LYS A 407 -1.68 -46.92 -0.99
CA LYS A 407 -0.45 -46.27 -0.51
C LYS A 407 -0.05 -45.10 -1.41
N ASP A 408 -0.26 -45.27 -2.72
CA ASP A 408 0.15 -44.36 -3.79
C ASP A 408 -0.64 -44.68 -5.08
N GLY A 409 -0.52 -43.83 -6.09
CA GLY A 409 -1.20 -43.99 -7.39
C GLY A 409 -0.85 -45.27 -8.15
N PHE A 410 0.41 -45.74 -8.08
CA PHE A 410 0.80 -47.02 -8.69
C PHE A 410 0.22 -48.22 -7.92
N GLY A 411 0.10 -48.12 -6.59
CA GLY A 411 -0.61 -49.10 -5.77
C GLY A 411 -2.08 -49.19 -6.12
N ALA A 412 -2.72 -48.07 -6.43
CA ALA A 412 -4.09 -48.03 -6.96
C ALA A 412 -4.15 -48.71 -8.35
N LEU A 413 -3.24 -48.39 -9.25
CA LEU A 413 -3.21 -48.98 -10.61
C LEU A 413 -2.98 -50.49 -10.57
N ALA A 414 -2.05 -50.96 -9.72
CA ALA A 414 -1.77 -52.39 -9.54
C ALA A 414 -2.97 -53.16 -8.97
N SER A 415 -3.91 -52.49 -8.30
CA SER A 415 -5.12 -53.14 -7.79
C SER A 415 -6.12 -53.51 -8.89
N GLU A 416 -6.00 -52.90 -10.07
CA GLU A 416 -6.85 -53.12 -11.23
C GLU A 416 -6.25 -54.11 -12.26
N ASP A 417 -5.02 -54.60 -12.02
CA ASP A 417 -4.38 -55.66 -12.81
C ASP A 417 -5.00 -57.02 -12.43
N ALA A 418 -6.10 -57.34 -13.10
CA ALA A 418 -6.94 -58.49 -12.77
C ALA A 418 -6.22 -59.81 -13.06
N ASN A 419 -5.39 -59.83 -14.11
CA ASN A 419 -4.69 -61.01 -14.59
C ASN A 419 -3.28 -61.19 -13.94
N LYS A 420 -2.77 -60.14 -13.27
CA LYS A 420 -1.51 -60.08 -12.51
C LYS A 420 -0.24 -60.24 -13.34
N ASP A 421 -0.27 -59.84 -14.61
CA ASP A 421 0.90 -59.89 -15.48
C ASP A 421 1.81 -58.66 -15.36
N GLY A 422 1.43 -57.69 -14.52
CA GLY A 422 2.19 -56.50 -14.19
C GLY A 422 1.91 -55.32 -15.10
N VAL A 423 0.90 -55.40 -15.96
CA VAL A 423 0.45 -54.29 -16.80
C VAL A 423 -1.06 -54.16 -16.81
N ILE A 424 -1.55 -52.97 -17.14
CA ILE A 424 -2.94 -52.74 -17.50
C ILE A 424 -3.04 -52.67 -19.02
N ASP A 425 -3.81 -53.58 -19.62
CA ASP A 425 -4.14 -53.59 -21.05
C ASP A 425 -5.57 -54.11 -21.33
N GLU A 426 -5.90 -54.37 -22.60
CA GLU A 426 -7.24 -54.80 -23.04
C GLU A 426 -7.75 -56.10 -22.38
N ARG A 427 -6.87 -56.87 -21.74
CA ARG A 427 -7.22 -58.08 -21.00
C ARG A 427 -7.78 -57.77 -19.60
N ASP A 428 -7.62 -56.54 -19.12
CA ASP A 428 -8.11 -56.11 -17.82
C ASP A 428 -9.50 -55.45 -17.92
N PRO A 429 -10.47 -55.83 -17.06
CA PRO A 429 -11.83 -55.29 -17.12
C PRO A 429 -11.93 -53.76 -17.02
N ILE A 430 -10.95 -53.13 -16.38
CA ILE A 430 -10.89 -51.67 -16.21
C ILE A 430 -10.59 -50.93 -17.53
N TRP A 431 -9.98 -51.61 -18.52
CA TRP A 431 -9.38 -50.98 -19.71
C TRP A 431 -10.31 -50.02 -20.45
N ASN A 432 -11.57 -50.43 -20.64
CA ASN A 432 -12.55 -49.63 -21.37
C ASN A 432 -13.09 -48.43 -20.58
N GLN A 433 -12.90 -48.41 -19.26
CA GLN A 433 -13.29 -47.30 -18.36
C GLN A 433 -12.18 -46.26 -18.21
N LEU A 434 -10.93 -46.63 -18.51
CA LEU A 434 -9.80 -45.72 -18.44
C LEU A 434 -9.93 -44.59 -19.45
N ARG A 435 -9.58 -43.40 -18.98
CA ARG A 435 -9.40 -42.21 -19.79
C ARG A 435 -8.10 -41.52 -19.41
N VAL A 436 -7.62 -40.69 -20.33
CA VAL A 436 -6.57 -39.71 -20.06
C VAL A 436 -7.21 -38.35 -20.18
N TRP A 437 -7.19 -37.60 -19.09
CA TRP A 437 -7.63 -36.21 -19.07
C TRP A 437 -6.45 -35.30 -19.40
N VAL A 438 -6.53 -34.61 -20.54
CA VAL A 438 -5.59 -33.57 -20.93
C VAL A 438 -6.31 -32.24 -20.76
N ASP A 439 -6.08 -31.59 -19.62
CA ASP A 439 -6.68 -30.30 -19.25
C ASP A 439 -6.01 -29.18 -20.05
N GLY A 440 -6.52 -28.97 -21.27
CA GLY A 440 -5.99 -28.04 -22.24
C GLY A 440 -6.35 -26.60 -21.92
N THR A 441 -7.49 -26.36 -21.26
CA THR A 441 -7.92 -25.04 -20.78
C THR A 441 -7.24 -24.64 -19.47
N HIS A 442 -6.71 -25.60 -18.72
CA HIS A 442 -6.08 -25.47 -17.40
C HIS A 442 -7.08 -25.03 -16.32
N ASP A 443 -8.32 -25.47 -16.50
CA ASP A 443 -9.46 -25.01 -15.73
C ASP A 443 -9.90 -26.02 -14.62
N ALA A 444 -9.33 -27.23 -14.63
CA ALA A 444 -9.69 -28.40 -13.82
C ALA A 444 -11.16 -28.85 -13.94
N LYS A 445 -11.79 -28.55 -15.06
CA LYS A 445 -13.06 -29.12 -15.50
C LYS A 445 -12.82 -29.88 -16.80
N VAL A 446 -13.65 -30.88 -17.06
CA VAL A 446 -13.52 -31.64 -18.31
C VAL A 446 -14.25 -30.89 -19.40
N ASP A 447 -13.50 -30.24 -20.30
CA ASP A 447 -14.03 -29.60 -21.49
C ASP A 447 -14.12 -30.56 -22.69
N ALA A 448 -14.85 -30.12 -23.72
CA ALA A 448 -15.05 -30.89 -24.93
C ALA A 448 -13.72 -31.26 -25.61
N GLY A 449 -13.41 -32.57 -25.65
CA GLY A 449 -12.22 -33.11 -26.29
C GLY A 449 -11.01 -33.31 -25.37
N GLU A 450 -11.12 -32.94 -24.09
CA GLU A 450 -10.05 -33.09 -23.09
C GLU A 450 -9.97 -34.48 -22.49
N LEU A 451 -11.11 -35.16 -22.34
CA LEU A 451 -11.17 -36.53 -21.85
C LEU A 451 -11.06 -37.51 -23.02
N LYS A 452 -9.90 -38.16 -23.14
CA LYS A 452 -9.55 -39.04 -24.27
C LYS A 452 -9.52 -40.50 -23.85
N THR A 453 -9.94 -41.38 -24.75
CA THR A 453 -9.75 -42.83 -24.58
C THR A 453 -8.29 -43.22 -24.82
N LEU A 454 -7.87 -44.34 -24.24
CA LEU A 454 -6.54 -44.90 -24.49
C LEU A 454 -6.33 -45.22 -25.98
N ALA A 455 -7.36 -45.73 -26.65
CA ALA A 455 -7.31 -46.05 -28.07
C ALA A 455 -7.13 -44.81 -28.97
N GLU A 456 -7.80 -43.69 -28.66
CA GLU A 456 -7.63 -42.43 -29.39
C GLU A 456 -6.20 -41.87 -29.30
N LEU A 457 -5.52 -42.11 -28.18
CA LEU A 457 -4.13 -41.72 -27.97
C LEU A 457 -3.13 -42.74 -28.54
N GLY A 458 -3.59 -43.95 -28.89
CA GLY A 458 -2.73 -45.06 -29.29
C GLY A 458 -1.99 -45.70 -28.12
N ILE A 459 -2.51 -45.58 -26.89
CA ILE A 459 -1.99 -46.23 -25.69
C ILE A 459 -2.43 -47.69 -25.68
N THR A 460 -1.47 -48.61 -25.52
CA THR A 460 -1.73 -50.05 -25.58
C THR A 460 -1.44 -50.77 -24.27
N GLN A 461 -0.68 -50.16 -23.36
CA GLN A 461 -0.25 -50.80 -22.12
C GLN A 461 0.25 -49.77 -21.11
N ILE A 462 -0.09 -49.93 -19.83
CA ILE A 462 0.46 -49.11 -18.73
C ILE A 462 1.10 -50.04 -17.69
N ASN A 463 2.37 -49.83 -17.33
CA ASN A 463 3.05 -50.66 -16.35
C ASN A 463 2.62 -50.28 -14.93
N VAL A 464 2.23 -51.28 -14.13
CA VAL A 464 1.83 -51.06 -12.73
C VAL A 464 3.02 -50.95 -11.78
N ARG A 465 4.21 -51.36 -12.23
CA ARG A 465 5.45 -51.28 -11.45
C ARG A 465 6.10 -49.93 -11.64
N ALA A 466 6.55 -49.35 -10.53
CA ALA A 466 7.26 -48.09 -10.51
C ALA A 466 8.55 -48.17 -9.69
N SER A 467 9.43 -47.21 -9.95
CA SER A 467 10.64 -46.95 -9.16
C SER A 467 10.42 -45.69 -8.34
N ASN A 468 10.72 -45.74 -7.04
CA ASN A 468 10.63 -44.57 -6.17
C ASN A 468 11.53 -43.43 -6.67
N LYS A 469 11.06 -42.20 -6.49
CA LYS A 469 11.75 -40.96 -6.82
C LYS A 469 11.78 -40.04 -5.61
N THR A 470 12.75 -39.14 -5.60
CA THR A 470 12.85 -38.06 -4.62
C THR A 470 13.31 -36.83 -5.38
N GLU A 471 12.47 -36.40 -6.30
CA GLU A 471 12.74 -35.34 -7.26
C GLU A 471 11.69 -34.25 -7.07
N VAL A 472 12.11 -32.99 -7.21
CA VAL A 472 11.21 -31.85 -7.36
C VAL A 472 11.29 -31.41 -8.81
N ARG A 473 10.14 -31.38 -9.50
CA ARG A 473 10.01 -30.99 -10.90
C ARG A 473 8.86 -29.99 -10.99
N ASP A 474 9.10 -28.86 -11.63
CA ASP A 474 8.10 -27.81 -11.87
C ASP A 474 7.29 -27.40 -10.61
N GLY A 475 7.96 -27.29 -9.46
CA GLY A 475 7.35 -26.88 -8.19
C GLY A 475 6.63 -28.00 -7.41
N ASN A 476 6.58 -29.22 -7.95
CA ASN A 476 5.88 -30.37 -7.36
C ASN A 476 6.84 -31.52 -7.07
N LYS A 477 6.44 -32.46 -6.20
CA LYS A 477 7.29 -33.58 -5.78
C LYS A 477 6.94 -34.84 -6.56
N VAL A 478 7.90 -35.39 -7.29
CA VAL A 478 7.77 -36.68 -7.98
C VAL A 478 8.18 -37.79 -7.02
N VAL A 479 7.25 -38.70 -6.69
CA VAL A 479 7.45 -39.76 -5.69
C VAL A 479 7.73 -41.13 -6.31
N ALA A 480 7.28 -41.36 -7.54
CA ALA A 480 7.63 -42.56 -8.29
C ALA A 480 7.54 -42.32 -9.80
N SER A 481 8.24 -43.15 -10.57
CA SER A 481 8.14 -43.19 -12.04
C SER A 481 7.96 -44.61 -12.54
N GLY A 482 7.06 -44.79 -13.50
CA GLY A 482 6.84 -46.01 -14.27
C GLY A 482 6.94 -45.73 -15.77
N ALA A 483 6.30 -46.58 -16.56
CA ALA A 483 6.29 -46.42 -18.02
C ALA A 483 5.00 -46.95 -18.64
N PHE A 484 4.65 -46.41 -19.80
CA PHE A 484 3.53 -46.89 -20.60
C PHE A 484 3.92 -46.94 -22.09
N THR A 485 3.15 -47.66 -22.89
CA THR A 485 3.37 -47.80 -24.33
C THR A 485 2.31 -47.03 -25.10
N ILE A 486 2.75 -46.07 -25.91
CA ILE A 486 1.93 -45.24 -26.78
C ILE A 486 2.50 -45.25 -28.20
N ASN A 487 1.68 -45.62 -29.18
CA ASN A 487 2.07 -45.75 -30.59
C ASN A 487 3.34 -46.61 -30.79
N GLY A 488 3.47 -47.68 -29.99
CA GLY A 488 4.63 -48.59 -30.02
C GLY A 488 5.91 -48.03 -29.37
N LYS A 489 5.87 -46.85 -28.75
CA LYS A 489 6.98 -46.25 -28.02
C LYS A 489 6.71 -46.27 -26.51
N THR A 490 7.74 -46.55 -25.73
CA THR A 490 7.69 -46.44 -24.28
C THR A 490 7.89 -44.99 -23.85
N GLN A 491 7.00 -44.47 -23.00
CA GLN A 491 7.05 -43.11 -22.42
C GLN A 491 6.84 -43.16 -20.90
N GLU A 492 7.13 -42.05 -20.22
CA GLU A 492 7.14 -41.95 -18.74
C GLU A 492 5.72 -41.86 -18.16
N VAL A 493 5.53 -42.52 -17.00
CA VAL A 493 4.40 -42.25 -16.09
C VAL A 493 4.96 -41.78 -14.76
N LEU A 494 4.41 -40.73 -14.17
CA LEU A 494 4.83 -40.21 -12.87
C LEU A 494 3.72 -40.34 -11.84
N ALA A 495 4.05 -40.74 -10.62
CA ALA A 495 3.24 -40.43 -9.45
C ALA A 495 3.77 -39.13 -8.84
N VAL A 496 2.91 -38.11 -8.75
CA VAL A 496 3.31 -36.75 -8.39
C VAL A 496 2.53 -36.27 -7.18
N ASP A 497 3.19 -36.06 -6.05
CA ASP A 497 2.64 -35.31 -4.92
C ASP A 497 2.44 -33.85 -5.34
N PHE A 498 1.22 -33.49 -5.77
CA PHE A 498 0.87 -32.10 -6.01
C PHE A 498 0.81 -31.32 -4.71
N LEU A 499 1.37 -30.11 -4.73
CA LEU A 499 1.25 -29.18 -3.62
C LEU A 499 -0.15 -28.59 -3.60
N GLY A 500 -0.92 -28.77 -2.52
CA GLY A 500 -2.26 -28.19 -2.38
C GLY A 500 -2.48 -27.44 -1.07
N ASP A 501 -3.33 -26.42 -1.11
CA ASP A 501 -3.74 -25.67 0.06
C ASP A 501 -4.53 -26.57 1.04
N PRO A 502 -4.46 -26.31 2.36
CA PRO A 502 -5.25 -27.04 3.35
C PRO A 502 -6.68 -26.52 3.47
N VAL A 503 -6.99 -25.41 2.79
CA VAL A 503 -8.28 -24.74 2.86
C VAL A 503 -9.27 -25.47 1.99
N SER A 504 -10.38 -25.85 2.61
CA SER A 504 -11.55 -26.39 1.94
C SER A 504 -12.40 -25.25 1.40
N ASN A 505 -12.73 -25.26 0.12
CA ASN A 505 -13.56 -24.23 -0.50
C ASN A 505 -14.85 -24.82 -1.06
N THR A 506 -15.96 -24.11 -0.86
CA THR A 506 -17.23 -24.39 -1.52
C THR A 506 -17.68 -23.16 -2.30
N LEU A 507 -18.21 -23.39 -3.50
CA LEU A 507 -18.59 -22.36 -4.46
C LEU A 507 -20.08 -22.51 -4.78
N ASN A 508 -20.86 -21.46 -4.54
CA ASN A 508 -22.29 -21.42 -4.83
C ASN A 508 -22.61 -20.20 -5.69
N THR A 509 -23.06 -20.41 -6.93
CA THR A 509 -23.47 -19.31 -7.81
C THR A 509 -24.72 -18.61 -7.27
N GLU A 510 -24.67 -17.29 -7.16
CA GLU A 510 -25.72 -16.43 -6.60
C GLU A 510 -25.88 -15.18 -7.46
N GLY A 511 -26.94 -15.12 -8.27
CA GLY A 511 -27.19 -13.99 -9.17
C GLY A 511 -26.11 -13.88 -10.25
N ALA A 512 -25.48 -12.70 -10.35
CA ALA A 512 -24.40 -12.40 -11.30
C ALA A 512 -23.00 -12.77 -10.79
N GLY A 513 -22.89 -13.45 -9.64
CA GLY A 513 -21.63 -13.77 -9.00
C GLY A 513 -21.63 -15.13 -8.31
N THR A 514 -20.58 -15.42 -7.56
CA THR A 514 -20.39 -16.68 -6.84
C THR A 514 -20.03 -16.40 -5.38
N ARG A 515 -20.76 -17.02 -4.46
CA ARG A 515 -20.39 -17.10 -3.05
C ARG A 515 -19.27 -18.12 -2.88
N VAL A 516 -18.18 -17.68 -2.27
CA VAL A 516 -17.07 -18.53 -1.85
C VAL A 516 -17.16 -18.73 -0.35
N THR A 517 -17.07 -19.97 0.13
CA THR A 517 -16.89 -20.25 1.56
C THR A 517 -15.60 -21.04 1.72
N SER A 518 -14.66 -20.48 2.47
CA SER A 518 -13.34 -21.06 2.74
C SER A 518 -13.25 -21.45 4.20
N THR A 519 -12.92 -22.71 4.46
CA THR A 519 -12.85 -23.27 5.81
C THR A 519 -11.52 -24.01 6.02
N HIS A 520 -10.88 -23.73 7.14
CA HIS A 520 -9.74 -24.50 7.62
C HIS A 520 -9.81 -24.62 9.14
N ASN A 521 -9.85 -25.85 9.65
CA ASN A 521 -10.18 -26.14 11.05
C ASN A 521 -11.50 -25.44 11.47
N ASP A 522 -11.48 -24.66 12.56
CA ASP A 522 -12.65 -23.95 13.07
C ASP A 522 -12.83 -22.54 12.48
N ILE A 523 -11.96 -22.13 11.55
CA ILE A 523 -12.00 -20.80 10.93
C ILE A 523 -12.74 -20.91 9.59
N THR A 524 -13.81 -20.13 9.44
CA THR A 524 -14.58 -20.02 8.20
C THR A 524 -14.72 -18.56 7.81
N THR A 525 -14.50 -18.27 6.54
CA THR A 525 -14.69 -16.94 5.95
C THR A 525 -15.42 -17.05 4.62
N THR A 526 -16.19 -16.02 4.29
CA THR A 526 -17.08 -16.02 3.12
C THR A 526 -16.82 -14.81 2.23
N ALA A 527 -16.98 -15.00 0.93
CA ALA A 527 -16.87 -13.93 -0.05
C ALA A 527 -18.00 -13.97 -1.07
N TYR A 528 -18.24 -12.83 -1.71
CA TYR A 528 -19.00 -12.75 -2.96
C TYR A 528 -18.08 -12.23 -4.07
N ALA A 529 -17.95 -13.01 -5.14
CA ALA A 529 -17.18 -12.64 -6.33
C ALA A 529 -18.12 -12.39 -7.51
N SER A 530 -18.26 -11.14 -7.94
CA SER A 530 -19.08 -10.76 -9.09
C SER A 530 -18.40 -11.16 -10.40
N GLN A 531 -19.22 -11.56 -11.36
CA GLN A 531 -18.85 -11.78 -12.75
C GLN A 531 -19.54 -10.78 -13.68
N SER A 532 -20.14 -9.73 -13.11
CA SER A 532 -20.81 -8.67 -13.86
C SER A 532 -19.82 -7.87 -14.72
N GLU A 533 -20.27 -7.51 -15.92
CA GLU A 533 -19.58 -6.54 -16.80
C GLU A 533 -20.15 -5.13 -16.69
N THR A 534 -21.15 -4.93 -15.84
CA THR A 534 -21.82 -3.63 -15.61
C THR A 534 -21.60 -3.16 -14.19
N ASP A 535 -21.70 -1.85 -13.98
CA ASP A 535 -21.59 -1.20 -12.67
C ASP A 535 -22.58 -1.80 -11.65
N GLU A 536 -22.06 -2.28 -10.52
CA GLU A 536 -22.84 -2.82 -9.41
C GLU A 536 -22.54 -2.12 -8.08
N THR A 537 -23.42 -2.33 -7.09
CA THR A 537 -23.13 -2.04 -5.68
C THR A 537 -23.19 -3.33 -4.89
N LEU A 538 -22.04 -3.76 -4.37
CA LEU A 538 -21.88 -4.96 -3.57
C LEU A 538 -21.72 -4.55 -2.10
N ASP A 539 -22.63 -5.00 -1.25
CA ASP A 539 -22.62 -4.75 0.19
C ASP A 539 -22.45 -6.07 0.94
N ALA A 540 -21.33 -6.22 1.65
CA ALA A 540 -20.96 -7.46 2.32
C ALA A 540 -21.96 -7.82 3.43
N GLY A 541 -22.51 -6.82 4.13
CA GLY A 541 -23.53 -7.00 5.15
C GLY A 541 -24.86 -7.48 4.57
N GLN A 542 -25.27 -6.95 3.41
CA GLN A 542 -26.48 -7.39 2.71
C GLN A 542 -26.34 -8.78 2.09
N LEU A 543 -25.16 -9.07 1.55
CA LEU A 543 -24.82 -10.37 0.95
C LEU A 543 -24.51 -11.44 2.02
N GLY A 544 -24.35 -11.07 3.29
CA GLY A 544 -23.96 -11.99 4.35
C GLY A 544 -22.60 -12.65 4.10
N VAL A 545 -21.65 -11.87 3.59
CA VAL A 545 -20.26 -12.30 3.32
C VAL A 545 -19.27 -11.42 4.09
N SER A 546 -18.05 -11.90 4.24
CA SER A 546 -16.95 -11.15 4.83
C SER A 546 -16.15 -10.35 3.79
N ASN A 547 -16.02 -10.84 2.57
CA ASN A 547 -15.16 -10.26 1.53
C ASN A 547 -15.93 -10.02 0.22
N LEU A 548 -15.48 -9.06 -0.58
CA LEU A 548 -16.09 -8.70 -1.86
C LEU A 548 -15.05 -8.61 -2.97
N TYR A 549 -15.42 -9.12 -4.14
CA TYR A 549 -14.64 -9.03 -5.37
C TYR A 549 -15.56 -8.50 -6.48
N GLY A 550 -15.23 -7.32 -7.01
CA GLY A 550 -15.92 -6.67 -8.11
C GLY A 550 -15.67 -7.38 -9.44
N GLY A 551 -16.53 -7.06 -10.41
CA GLY A 551 -16.48 -7.56 -11.78
C GLY A 551 -15.61 -6.67 -12.66
N SER A 552 -16.11 -6.35 -13.85
CA SER A 552 -15.43 -5.43 -14.78
C SER A 552 -16.11 -4.07 -14.95
N GLY A 553 -17.23 -3.85 -14.27
CA GLY A 553 -17.91 -2.56 -14.17
C GLY A 553 -17.18 -1.57 -13.24
N ASN A 554 -17.74 -0.37 -13.10
CA ASN A 554 -17.32 0.58 -12.06
C ASN A 554 -18.11 0.28 -10.79
N ASP A 555 -17.60 -0.64 -9.98
CA ASP A 555 -18.35 -1.19 -8.86
C ASP A 555 -18.19 -0.35 -7.58
N THR A 556 -19.22 -0.34 -6.76
CA THR A 556 -19.17 0.17 -5.38
C THR A 556 -19.12 -1.00 -4.41
N LEU A 557 -18.01 -1.16 -3.69
CA LEU A 557 -17.79 -2.24 -2.72
C LEU A 557 -17.91 -1.70 -1.29
N ILE A 558 -18.80 -2.27 -0.49
CA ILE A 558 -19.09 -1.85 0.89
C ILE A 558 -18.72 -2.96 1.87
N ALA A 559 -17.79 -2.68 2.78
CA ALA A 559 -17.24 -3.61 3.76
C ALA A 559 -18.26 -4.10 4.80
N ALA A 560 -17.96 -5.27 5.36
CA ALA A 560 -18.60 -5.80 6.55
C ALA A 560 -18.14 -5.03 7.80
N LYS A 561 -18.97 -5.03 8.84
CA LYS A 561 -18.68 -4.31 10.10
C LYS A 561 -17.39 -4.76 10.80
N THR A 562 -16.94 -5.98 10.55
CA THR A 562 -15.79 -6.62 11.21
C THR A 562 -14.48 -6.45 10.44
N GLY A 563 -14.50 -5.83 9.26
CA GLY A 563 -13.38 -5.79 8.32
C GLY A 563 -13.62 -6.70 7.11
N SER A 564 -13.12 -6.28 5.95
CA SER A 564 -13.29 -6.94 4.66
C SER A 564 -12.06 -6.80 3.75
N TRP A 565 -11.83 -7.81 2.92
CA TRP A 565 -11.11 -7.63 1.66
C TRP A 565 -12.09 -7.12 0.60
N LEU A 566 -11.76 -5.98 -0.01
CA LEU A 566 -12.48 -5.37 -1.11
C LEU A 566 -11.56 -5.29 -2.34
N VAL A 567 -11.84 -6.10 -3.34
CA VAL A 567 -11.04 -6.19 -4.57
C VAL A 567 -11.86 -5.65 -5.73
N GLY A 568 -11.46 -4.51 -6.31
CA GLY A 568 -12.28 -3.82 -7.33
C GLY A 568 -12.45 -4.58 -8.63
N GLY A 569 -11.49 -5.44 -8.99
CA GLY A 569 -11.48 -6.03 -10.34
C GLY A 569 -11.06 -4.99 -11.38
N ALA A 570 -11.73 -4.98 -12.55
CA ALA A 570 -11.50 -3.96 -13.57
C ALA A 570 -12.35 -2.70 -13.30
N GLY A 571 -12.40 -1.77 -14.26
CA GLY A 571 -13.16 -0.52 -14.10
C GLY A 571 -12.55 0.46 -13.08
N SER A 572 -13.26 1.56 -12.83
CA SER A 572 -12.91 2.58 -11.83
C SER A 572 -13.87 2.46 -10.64
N ASN A 573 -13.43 1.79 -9.59
CA ASN A 573 -14.29 1.36 -8.48
C ASN A 573 -14.38 2.40 -7.36
N THR A 574 -15.36 2.21 -6.49
CA THR A 574 -15.55 2.93 -5.23
C THR A 574 -15.48 1.95 -4.06
N TYR A 575 -14.65 2.27 -3.07
CA TYR A 575 -14.40 1.43 -1.92
C TYR A 575 -14.87 2.12 -0.64
N VAL A 576 -15.82 1.49 0.04
CA VAL A 576 -16.40 1.98 1.29
C VAL A 576 -16.08 0.96 2.38
N GLY A 577 -15.04 1.24 3.15
CA GLY A 577 -14.73 0.53 4.38
C GLY A 577 -15.74 0.81 5.49
N GLY A 578 -15.39 0.46 6.72
CA GLY A 578 -16.21 0.66 7.89
C GLY A 578 -15.40 0.88 9.17
N ALA A 579 -15.91 0.38 10.29
CA ALA A 579 -15.22 0.49 11.57
C ALA A 579 -14.18 -0.62 11.80
N GLY A 580 -14.23 -1.69 11.00
CA GLY A 580 -13.29 -2.82 11.05
C GLY A 580 -12.02 -2.51 10.28
N ASP A 581 -11.05 -3.43 10.34
CA ASP A 581 -9.79 -3.29 9.59
C ASP A 581 -10.00 -3.84 8.18
N ASP A 582 -10.00 -2.95 7.18
CA ASP A 582 -10.30 -3.27 5.79
C ASP A 582 -9.05 -3.33 4.91
N VAL A 583 -9.10 -4.16 3.86
CA VAL A 583 -8.05 -4.30 2.85
C VAL A 583 -8.63 -3.94 1.48
N PHE A 584 -8.14 -2.85 0.90
CA PHE A 584 -8.49 -2.38 -0.43
C PHE A 584 -7.45 -2.83 -1.44
N VAL A 585 -7.83 -3.64 -2.42
CA VAL A 585 -6.96 -3.98 -3.56
C VAL A 585 -7.36 -3.11 -4.74
N ILE A 586 -6.50 -2.14 -5.05
CA ILE A 586 -6.78 -1.04 -5.98
C ILE A 586 -5.78 -1.04 -7.15
N SER A 587 -6.18 -0.49 -8.29
CA SER A 587 -5.31 -0.33 -9.44
C SER A 587 -5.30 1.10 -9.98
N ALA A 588 -4.48 1.37 -11.00
CA ALA A 588 -4.41 2.68 -11.63
C ALA A 588 -5.67 3.09 -12.41
N SER A 589 -6.63 2.18 -12.62
CA SER A 589 -7.95 2.55 -13.16
C SER A 589 -8.86 3.20 -12.14
N ASP A 590 -8.59 3.04 -10.83
CA ASP A 590 -9.40 3.60 -9.76
C ASP A 590 -9.05 5.07 -9.49
N ASP A 591 -10.05 5.95 -9.31
CA ASP A 591 -9.82 7.27 -8.72
C ASP A 591 -9.61 7.09 -7.21
N THR A 592 -8.40 7.37 -6.72
CA THR A 592 -8.07 7.24 -5.29
C THR A 592 -8.92 8.12 -4.37
N LYS A 593 -9.72 9.05 -4.91
CA LYS A 593 -10.73 9.82 -4.15
C LYS A 593 -11.92 8.98 -3.70
N ASN A 594 -12.15 7.85 -4.35
CA ASN A 594 -13.28 6.96 -4.07
C ASN A 594 -12.92 5.87 -3.06
N ILE A 595 -11.79 5.99 -2.38
CA ILE A 595 -11.34 5.06 -1.34
C ILE A 595 -11.64 5.70 0.01
N HIS A 596 -12.45 5.02 0.82
CA HIS A 596 -12.92 5.54 2.10
C HIS A 596 -12.80 4.47 3.19
N GLY A 597 -11.76 4.53 4.01
CA GLY A 597 -11.53 3.63 5.15
C GLY A 597 -12.64 3.70 6.20
N ASN A 598 -13.04 4.91 6.60
CA ASN A 598 -14.13 5.20 7.54
C ASN A 598 -13.95 4.64 8.98
N GLY A 599 -12.77 4.15 9.36
CA GLY A 599 -12.49 3.64 10.69
C GLY A 599 -11.30 2.69 10.68
N GLY A 600 -11.14 1.88 11.73
CA GLY A 600 -10.16 0.78 11.71
C GLY A 600 -8.70 1.13 11.41
N HIS A 601 -7.95 0.08 11.08
CA HIS A 601 -6.57 0.11 10.59
C HIS A 601 -6.52 -0.40 9.15
N ASP A 602 -6.89 0.49 8.23
CA ASP A 602 -7.11 0.08 6.86
C ASP A 602 -5.84 0.05 6.01
N THR A 603 -5.83 -0.88 5.06
CA THR A 603 -4.73 -1.19 4.16
C THR A 603 -5.11 -0.98 2.71
N ALA A 604 -4.28 -0.28 1.93
CA ALA A 604 -4.35 -0.29 0.47
C ALA A 604 -3.22 -1.10 -0.15
N ILE A 605 -3.55 -1.97 -1.10
CA ILE A 605 -2.61 -2.71 -1.93
C ILE A 605 -2.81 -2.26 -3.37
N ILE A 606 -1.81 -1.56 -3.91
CA ILE A 606 -1.74 -1.13 -5.30
C ILE A 606 -1.20 -2.27 -6.16
N VAL A 607 -1.87 -2.51 -7.27
CA VAL A 607 -1.56 -3.58 -8.22
C VAL A 607 -1.40 -3.04 -9.64
N GLY A 608 -0.84 -3.87 -10.52
CA GLY A 608 -0.53 -3.49 -11.89
C GLY A 608 0.82 -2.79 -12.04
N ASN A 609 1.05 -2.23 -13.23
CA ASN A 609 2.33 -1.67 -13.67
C ASN A 609 2.30 -0.16 -13.95
N GLN A 610 1.15 0.47 -13.73
CA GLN A 610 1.00 1.92 -13.82
C GLN A 610 1.08 2.53 -12.43
N GLY A 611 1.66 3.71 -12.32
CA GLY A 611 1.80 4.41 -11.04
C GLY A 611 0.47 4.98 -10.53
N VAL A 612 0.28 4.94 -9.22
CA VAL A 612 -0.88 5.45 -8.50
C VAL A 612 -0.47 6.57 -7.56
N ALA A 613 -1.27 7.64 -7.51
CA ALA A 613 -1.12 8.73 -6.53
C ALA A 613 -2.17 8.56 -5.41
N LEU A 614 -1.70 8.17 -4.22
CA LEU A 614 -2.53 7.84 -3.06
C LEU A 614 -2.26 8.81 -1.90
N ASP A 615 -3.33 9.44 -1.41
CA ASP A 615 -3.37 10.25 -0.19
C ASP A 615 -4.07 9.45 0.90
N MET A 616 -3.29 8.96 1.87
CA MET A 616 -3.75 8.04 2.90
C MET A 616 -4.62 8.73 3.95
N ASP A 617 -4.31 9.96 4.40
CA ASP A 617 -5.16 10.71 5.36
C ASP A 617 -6.54 10.99 4.77
N ARG A 618 -6.61 11.39 3.49
CA ARG A 618 -7.90 11.58 2.80
C ARG A 618 -8.67 10.27 2.70
N ALA A 619 -7.99 9.18 2.37
CA ALA A 619 -8.60 7.87 2.20
C ALA A 619 -8.90 7.18 3.54
N GLY A 620 -8.42 7.69 4.67
CA GLY A 620 -8.56 7.05 5.99
C GLY A 620 -7.67 5.82 6.18
N LEU A 621 -6.57 5.71 5.44
CA LEU A 621 -5.70 4.53 5.44
C LEU A 621 -4.56 4.67 6.45
N THR A 622 -4.10 3.53 6.95
CA THR A 622 -2.94 3.46 7.86
C THR A 622 -1.78 2.67 7.27
N ILE A 623 -2.06 1.82 6.29
CA ILE A 623 -1.08 0.96 5.62
C ILE A 623 -1.28 1.10 4.11
N ALA A 624 -0.19 1.27 3.38
CA ALA A 624 -0.22 1.28 1.92
C ALA A 624 0.97 0.53 1.33
N GLN A 625 0.71 -0.14 0.22
CA GLN A 625 1.72 -0.86 -0.51
C GLN A 625 1.60 -0.63 -2.01
N GLY A 626 2.66 -0.10 -2.61
CA GLY A 626 2.84 0.13 -4.03
C GLY A 626 3.00 -1.16 -4.85
N GLY A 627 2.69 -1.03 -6.13
CA GLY A 627 2.76 -2.08 -7.13
C GLY A 627 4.08 -2.06 -7.89
N SER A 628 4.01 -2.36 -9.18
CA SER A 628 5.19 -2.30 -10.06
C SER A 628 5.32 -0.98 -10.83
N GLY A 629 4.31 -0.10 -10.71
CA GLY A 629 4.35 1.26 -11.21
C GLY A 629 5.15 2.20 -10.32
N ASN A 630 5.44 3.41 -10.83
CA ASN A 630 6.07 4.48 -10.06
C ASN A 630 5.00 5.17 -9.22
N ASP A 631 4.81 4.70 -7.99
CA ASP A 631 3.72 5.16 -7.13
C ASP A 631 4.10 6.43 -6.36
N THR A 632 3.12 7.28 -6.08
CA THR A 632 3.27 8.41 -5.15
C THR A 632 2.33 8.18 -3.98
N ILE A 633 2.87 7.78 -2.83
CA ILE A 633 2.08 7.46 -1.64
C ILE A 633 2.43 8.44 -0.54
N ILE A 634 1.43 9.22 -0.12
CA ILE A 634 1.59 10.25 0.90
C ILE A 634 0.68 9.95 2.10
N SER A 635 1.24 10.04 3.30
CA SER A 635 0.48 9.96 4.55
C SER A 635 -0.42 11.19 4.69
N GLY A 636 0.19 12.39 4.74
CA GLY A 636 -0.51 13.66 4.90
C GLY A 636 -1.13 13.91 6.29
N GLY A 637 -1.22 12.87 7.13
CA GLY A 637 -1.97 12.86 8.39
C GLY A 637 -1.12 12.99 9.65
N ALA A 638 -1.79 12.98 10.81
CA ALA A 638 -1.15 13.03 12.13
C ALA A 638 -0.85 11.65 12.74
N ASN A 639 -1.38 10.60 12.13
CA ASN A 639 -1.18 9.22 12.59
C ASN A 639 0.08 8.63 11.97
N GLY A 640 0.75 7.75 12.71
CA GLY A 640 1.85 6.96 12.17
C GLY A 640 1.33 5.98 11.14
N VAL A 641 1.97 5.92 9.98
CA VAL A 641 1.59 5.03 8.87
C VAL A 641 2.69 4.04 8.51
N PHE A 642 2.28 3.00 7.80
CA PHE A 642 3.19 2.11 7.09
C PHE A 642 3.06 2.31 5.58
N ILE A 643 4.17 2.58 4.89
CA ILE A 643 4.19 2.72 3.44
C ILE A 643 5.30 1.85 2.85
N LYS A 644 4.97 1.04 1.85
CA LYS A 644 5.95 0.34 1.01
C LYS A 644 5.78 0.73 -0.46
N GLY A 645 6.84 1.10 -1.18
CA GLY A 645 6.79 1.65 -2.53
C GLY A 645 6.72 0.62 -3.67
N GLY A 646 6.94 -0.66 -3.39
CA GLY A 646 6.82 -1.72 -4.39
C GLY A 646 8.10 -1.91 -5.22
N SER A 647 7.96 -2.24 -6.51
CA SER A 647 9.13 -2.46 -7.38
C SER A 647 9.44 -1.30 -8.33
N GLY A 648 8.55 -0.32 -8.45
CA GLY A 648 8.79 0.88 -9.26
C GLY A 648 9.63 1.93 -8.53
N ASN A 649 9.94 3.02 -9.25
CA ASN A 649 10.64 4.18 -8.72
C ASN A 649 9.63 5.09 -8.00
N SER A 650 9.39 4.82 -6.73
CA SER A 650 8.26 5.38 -6.01
C SER A 650 8.64 6.61 -5.16
N THR A 651 7.68 7.51 -4.96
CA THR A 651 7.79 8.65 -4.03
C THR A 651 6.95 8.38 -2.80
N LEU A 652 7.59 8.29 -1.63
CA LEU A 652 6.94 8.00 -0.36
C LEU A 652 7.07 9.21 0.56
N MET A 653 5.97 9.64 1.18
CA MET A 653 5.98 10.77 2.11
C MET A 653 5.26 10.43 3.42
N GLY A 654 6.00 10.44 4.52
CA GLY A 654 5.47 10.41 5.88
C GLY A 654 4.70 11.67 6.26
N GLY A 655 4.03 11.61 7.40
CA GLY A 655 3.17 12.67 7.93
C GLY A 655 3.75 13.31 9.19
N MET A 656 2.86 13.72 10.09
CA MET A 656 3.25 14.22 11.41
C MET A 656 3.40 13.11 12.45
N GLY A 657 2.85 11.93 12.16
CA GLY A 657 2.98 10.73 12.99
C GLY A 657 4.36 10.07 12.86
N ASN A 658 4.55 8.99 13.62
CA ASN A 658 5.77 8.20 13.53
C ASN A 658 5.61 7.12 12.45
N ASP A 659 6.40 7.22 11.39
CA ASP A 659 6.13 6.47 10.15
C ASP A 659 7.17 5.40 9.87
N VAL A 660 6.76 4.35 9.15
CA VAL A 660 7.67 3.36 8.57
C VAL A 660 7.54 3.42 7.05
N LEU A 661 8.65 3.75 6.39
CA LEU A 661 8.71 3.97 4.95
C LEU A 661 9.71 2.98 4.32
N VAL A 662 9.24 2.21 3.34
CA VAL A 662 10.04 1.19 2.66
C VAL A 662 10.03 1.46 1.16
N GLY A 663 11.13 1.89 0.57
CA GLY A 663 11.21 2.23 -0.85
C GLY A 663 10.90 1.03 -1.74
N GLY A 664 11.64 -0.06 -1.54
CA GLY A 664 11.45 -1.30 -2.29
C GLY A 664 12.62 -1.58 -3.22
N SER A 665 12.38 -2.03 -4.45
CA SER A 665 13.47 -2.41 -5.37
C SER A 665 13.84 -1.38 -6.43
N GLY A 666 13.04 -0.32 -6.62
CA GLY A 666 13.33 0.77 -7.57
C GLY A 666 14.21 1.88 -6.98
N HIS A 667 14.45 2.93 -7.75
CA HIS A 667 15.07 4.19 -7.27
C HIS A 667 14.00 5.11 -6.70
N ASN A 668 13.94 5.22 -5.39
CA ASN A 668 12.86 5.85 -4.65
C ASN A 668 13.24 7.24 -4.16
N THR A 669 12.21 8.07 -3.98
CA THR A 669 12.31 9.31 -3.20
C THR A 669 11.52 9.13 -1.91
N ILE A 670 12.19 9.14 -0.76
CA ILE A 670 11.57 8.91 0.54
C ILE A 670 11.68 10.17 1.39
N ILE A 671 10.55 10.66 1.88
CA ILE A 671 10.44 11.87 2.70
C ILE A 671 9.83 11.48 4.03
N GLY A 672 10.61 11.57 5.10
CA GLY A 672 10.24 11.08 6.42
C GLY A 672 9.12 11.86 7.12
N GLY A 673 8.90 13.14 6.75
CA GLY A 673 7.86 13.98 7.35
C GLY A 673 8.33 14.72 8.61
N THR A 674 7.41 15.04 9.51
CA THR A 674 7.74 15.81 10.73
C THR A 674 7.85 14.97 11.99
N GLY A 675 7.22 13.79 12.05
CA GLY A 675 7.40 12.85 13.17
C GLY A 675 8.74 12.12 13.11
N LYS A 676 8.93 11.07 13.91
CA LYS A 676 10.10 10.19 13.80
C LYS A 676 9.83 9.13 12.75
N SER A 677 10.84 8.72 11.96
CA SER A 677 10.60 7.67 10.95
C SER A 677 11.66 6.59 10.92
N VAL A 678 11.23 5.39 10.53
CA VAL A 678 12.12 4.29 10.13
C VAL A 678 12.04 4.18 8.62
N ILE A 679 13.20 4.25 7.95
CA ILE A 679 13.31 4.28 6.50
C ILE A 679 14.18 3.11 6.04
N TYR A 680 13.63 2.25 5.19
CA TYR A 680 14.37 1.22 4.46
C TYR A 680 14.30 1.55 2.97
N ALA A 681 15.38 2.06 2.38
CA ALA A 681 15.29 2.62 1.04
C ALA A 681 15.29 1.51 -0.03
N GLY A 682 16.32 0.68 -0.09
CA GLY A 682 16.35 -0.45 -0.99
C GLY A 682 17.75 -0.82 -1.47
N PRO A 683 17.87 -1.70 -2.48
CA PRO A 683 19.16 -2.07 -3.04
C PRO A 683 19.64 -1.13 -4.18
N GLN A 684 18.88 -0.09 -4.51
CA GLN A 684 19.19 0.85 -5.59
C GLN A 684 19.48 2.25 -5.03
N GLY A 685 20.18 3.10 -5.80
CA GLY A 685 20.48 4.46 -5.34
C GLY A 685 19.22 5.31 -5.12
N ASP A 686 18.92 5.59 -3.86
CA ASP A 686 17.70 6.26 -3.41
C ASP A 686 17.96 7.72 -2.99
N THR A 687 16.91 8.55 -2.97
CA THR A 687 16.95 9.89 -2.39
C THR A 687 16.13 9.93 -1.11
N ILE A 688 16.77 10.20 0.01
CA ILE A 688 16.20 10.13 1.35
C ILE A 688 16.27 11.51 2.01
N TYR A 689 15.11 12.03 2.37
CA TYR A 689 14.95 13.17 3.26
C TYR A 689 14.44 12.65 4.59
N ALA A 690 15.32 12.61 5.58
CA ALA A 690 15.00 12.19 6.93
C ALA A 690 13.92 13.09 7.55
N SER A 691 13.27 12.58 8.58
CA SER A 691 12.21 13.27 9.28
C SER A 691 12.75 14.31 10.24
N LYS A 692 12.00 15.40 10.43
CA LYS A 692 12.37 16.45 11.38
C LYS A 692 12.52 15.94 12.82
N GLY A 693 11.78 14.90 13.20
CA GLY A 693 11.82 14.31 14.55
C GLY A 693 13.03 13.42 14.83
N GLY A 694 13.89 13.16 13.84
CA GLY A 694 14.95 12.16 13.87
C GLY A 694 14.51 10.83 13.26
N SER A 695 15.44 10.12 12.65
CA SER A 695 15.16 8.95 11.82
C SER A 695 16.11 7.78 12.07
N ILE A 696 15.64 6.57 11.79
CA ILE A 696 16.49 5.39 11.58
C ILE A 696 16.46 5.11 10.10
N ILE A 697 17.62 5.13 9.45
CA ILE A 697 17.74 5.03 8.00
C ILE A 697 18.63 3.84 7.68
N HIS A 698 18.06 2.86 6.99
CA HIS A 698 18.78 1.81 6.29
C HIS A 698 18.70 2.13 4.80
N ALA A 699 19.73 2.81 4.28
CA ALA A 699 19.74 3.22 2.88
C ALA A 699 19.87 2.01 1.95
N GLY A 700 20.54 0.95 2.41
CA GLY A 700 20.75 -0.25 1.61
C GLY A 700 21.84 -0.04 0.57
N GLY A 701 21.64 -0.55 -0.65
CA GLY A 701 22.68 -0.54 -1.68
C GLY A 701 22.51 0.57 -2.70
N GLY A 702 23.59 0.95 -3.39
CA GLY A 702 23.56 1.91 -4.49
C GLY A 702 24.12 3.30 -4.12
N ASP A 703 23.95 4.23 -5.05
CA ASP A 703 24.45 5.60 -4.89
C ASP A 703 23.39 6.48 -4.22
N ASP A 704 23.29 6.38 -2.89
CA ASP A 704 22.25 7.05 -2.10
C ASP A 704 22.54 8.53 -1.87
N LYS A 705 21.48 9.33 -1.75
CA LYS A 705 21.53 10.74 -1.31
C LYS A 705 20.69 10.91 -0.06
N ILE A 706 21.33 11.21 1.07
CA ILE A 706 20.68 11.26 2.38
C ILE A 706 20.81 12.66 2.96
N LEU A 707 19.69 13.28 3.30
CA LEU A 707 19.62 14.53 4.04
C LEU A 707 18.96 14.27 5.41
N GLY A 708 19.73 14.37 6.49
CA GLY A 708 19.31 14.12 7.89
C GLY A 708 18.40 15.20 8.49
N GLY A 709 18.59 16.45 8.07
CA GLY A 709 17.79 17.56 8.59
C GLY A 709 18.11 17.87 10.06
N LEU A 710 17.14 18.38 10.82
CA LEU A 710 17.40 18.93 12.16
C LEU A 710 17.36 17.91 13.31
N GLY A 711 16.96 16.67 13.04
CA GLY A 711 16.75 15.62 14.04
C GLY A 711 18.03 14.84 14.36
N ASP A 712 17.98 14.04 15.43
CA ASP A 712 19.04 13.07 15.69
C ASP A 712 18.78 11.80 14.87
N ASP A 713 19.68 11.47 13.94
CA ASP A 713 19.52 10.32 13.05
C ASP A 713 20.48 9.16 13.36
N VAL A 714 20.03 7.94 13.07
CA VAL A 714 20.86 6.75 12.95
C VAL A 714 20.83 6.32 11.49
N ILE A 715 21.99 6.37 10.82
CA ILE A 715 22.10 6.14 9.39
C ILE A 715 23.04 4.95 9.15
N GLU A 716 22.50 3.89 8.60
CA GLU A 716 23.25 2.78 8.04
C GLU A 716 23.19 2.85 6.52
N VAL A 717 24.35 3.04 5.89
CA VAL A 717 24.50 2.96 4.44
C VAL A 717 25.13 1.63 4.07
N GLY A 718 24.54 0.90 3.14
CA GLY A 718 25.08 -0.37 2.69
C GLY A 718 26.14 -0.19 1.59
N HIS A 719 26.19 -1.13 0.65
CA HIS A 719 27.19 -1.14 -0.41
C HIS A 719 26.88 -0.11 -1.51
N GLY A 720 27.83 0.77 -1.84
CA GLY A 720 27.68 1.76 -2.91
C GLY A 720 28.29 3.11 -2.52
N ASN A 721 28.13 4.15 -3.35
CA ASN A 721 28.63 5.49 -3.02
C ASN A 721 27.49 6.38 -2.48
N ALA A 722 27.32 6.42 -1.16
CA ALA A 722 26.35 7.31 -0.53
C ALA A 722 26.91 8.74 -0.33
N THR A 723 26.07 9.74 -0.53
CA THR A 723 26.30 11.14 -0.11
C THR A 723 25.39 11.45 1.07
N ILE A 724 25.96 11.85 2.20
CA ILE A 724 25.23 12.11 3.44
C ILE A 724 25.46 13.55 3.87
N ASP A 725 24.37 14.31 4.00
CA ASP A 725 24.33 15.60 4.68
C ASP A 725 23.49 15.44 5.96
N GLY A 726 24.14 15.36 7.11
CA GLY A 726 23.45 15.24 8.39
C GLY A 726 22.72 16.51 8.83
N ASP A 727 23.01 17.67 8.23
CA ASP A 727 22.51 18.99 8.62
C ASP A 727 22.67 19.28 10.14
N GLY A 728 21.58 19.18 10.92
CA GLY A 728 21.55 19.41 12.36
C GLY A 728 21.61 18.13 13.21
N GLY A 729 21.34 18.26 14.50
CA GLY A 729 21.25 17.11 15.43
C GLY A 729 22.57 16.37 15.68
N ILE A 730 22.47 15.26 16.42
CA ILE A 730 23.53 14.28 16.61
C ILE A 730 23.23 13.07 15.73
N ASN A 731 24.08 12.86 14.71
CA ASN A 731 23.91 11.78 13.75
C ASN A 731 24.93 10.67 14.00
N ILE A 732 24.45 9.43 14.08
CA ILE A 732 25.27 8.23 14.15
C ILE A 732 25.27 7.59 12.76
N VAL A 733 26.43 7.53 12.12
CA VAL A 733 26.56 6.98 10.77
C VAL A 733 27.40 5.71 10.80
N SER A 734 26.84 4.61 10.32
CA SER A 734 27.52 3.34 10.08
C SER A 734 27.77 3.17 8.58
N LEU A 735 29.03 3.00 8.22
CA LEU A 735 29.50 2.87 6.84
C LEU A 735 30.08 1.46 6.62
N HIS A 736 29.90 0.91 5.41
CA HIS A 736 30.45 -0.39 5.03
C HIS A 736 31.54 -0.21 3.94
N GLY A 737 32.81 -0.49 4.26
CA GLY A 737 33.95 -0.28 3.35
C GLY A 737 35.31 -0.23 4.07
N ASN A 738 36.40 -0.14 3.32
CA ASN A 738 37.74 0.08 3.89
C ASN A 738 38.00 1.58 4.12
N HIS A 739 38.95 1.92 4.99
CA HIS A 739 39.25 3.32 5.33
C HIS A 739 39.55 4.22 4.11
N GLY A 740 40.17 3.68 3.06
CA GLY A 740 40.49 4.42 1.82
C GLY A 740 39.31 4.62 0.86
N ASP A 741 38.17 3.96 1.11
CA ASP A 741 36.96 4.07 0.30
C ASP A 741 36.13 5.31 0.70
N TYR A 742 36.39 5.88 1.88
CA TYR A 742 35.73 7.08 2.39
C TYR A 742 36.48 8.34 1.93
N ARG A 743 35.77 9.28 1.29
CA ARG A 743 36.34 10.54 0.76
C ARG A 743 35.64 11.78 1.27
#